data_AF-A0A517NEV6-F1
#
_entry.id   AF-A0A517NEV6-F1
#
_cell.length_a   1.000
_cell.length_b   1.000
_cell.length_c   1.000
_cell.angle_alpha   90.00
_cell.angle_beta   90.00
_cell.angle_gamma   90.00
#
_symmetry.space_group_name_H-M   'P 1'
#
loop_
_entity.id
_entity.type
_entity.pdbx_description
1 polymer ?
#
loop_
_entity_poly.entity_id
_entity_poly.type
_entity_poly.pdbx_seq_one_letter_code
_entity_poly.pdbx_strand_id
1 'polypeptide(L)'
;MRNPNSPSTTAWLGTLLFAGLCVGFSPVMADQPQFASLVPGIDIRPLPVDLTNINSVEYGPDGRLFAAGYDGRVHVLTDTDGDGLEDKSEVFWSKAGDLLTPVGILPTADGVYVAARGKIALLKDTDGDGKADVSEAVVTGWTSESHNGDTRNDAAGIAIDDDGNLYFSLGCMSYNKAWQLDAKGKSQYDLASERGTILKVSADRKHRQILATGMRFVIGLDFNEHGDLFATDQEGDTWFPGGNPRDELLHVLPGRHYGFPFRHAEYLPDVVDEPSVVDFSPQHQSTCGFRFNLPTPKRKAFGPDHWNGNAIVTGFSRGKLWRAPLAKTRAGYVGKQIQFAAFESLLTDVAVSPNGDLLVTGHSGRPDWGAGPAAKGNLYKITFDRTAPQSVAAWPASPVEVKVAFDRPVDEKQLQKAEIEYGEFVWEGDRHEWIWPGYEVVKAAKASPRRALAVGSPRISADGRTVTFPTAAHPQRVRYGITLPGVTARAGSTREPETIELSYDLGGVRGEWTREGDDKPTWKGWLPHVDPQVVKAMTAGSAEHEQLLQLLGQPGRLVLRSQLLLPGQKVALRFQSSGKFTVKCGENEVVSKPEGPSHVAEFTASAAVDANSAAPSRGDRQQVLPTETRTLEISVQTGASGEPLLLDASYQADFDRHERPLRLEHLFVPWAPPIQPSPEDDGVARPREQIAGDPSKGRELFFGSEANCAACHQFRGKGGKVAADLTVTVYRDPDAVMRDIVHPSDSINPDYVSYTILTDSGRALTGLFQQADEKQITLVDSAAKTHTISRDEIEDIRASSVSLMPNGFDKLGKASLQNLVAFLCSEDVEAKKSGLPTGVIQRQYWQDVPGSGVNALTKQKSYPAQPTGSELLTRFEGPVNWKDHYGSRIRGNIHPPQTGDYVFRLSADDHAELWLSTSDQPSDKKRIIQLDRWTPSRNWDKYPEQKSKPIRLEAGKRYYIEALHHEASVDDCLAVGWQLPDGKQELPIPGKRLSTVDESQQ
;
A
#
# COMPACT_ATOMS: atom_id res chain seq x y z
N MET A 1 12.37 43.39 -71.07
CA MET A 1 12.99 44.59 -70.46
C MET A 1 13.39 44.26 -69.02
N ARG A 2 14.69 44.40 -68.73
CA ARG A 2 15.38 44.53 -67.42
C ARG A 2 15.20 43.44 -66.33
N ASN A 3 16.06 42.39 -66.42
CA ASN A 3 17.12 41.90 -65.50
C ASN A 3 17.15 42.35 -64.00
N PRO A 4 17.91 41.68 -63.08
CA PRO A 4 18.51 40.31 -63.08
C PRO A 4 18.46 39.55 -61.71
N ASN A 5 18.62 38.22 -61.72
CA ASN A 5 19.68 37.46 -61.00
C ASN A 5 19.33 35.97 -60.84
N SER A 6 19.86 35.20 -61.78
CA SER A 6 20.28 33.80 -61.70
C SER A 6 21.65 33.72 -60.94
N PRO A 7 22.26 32.56 -60.59
CA PRO A 7 22.32 31.35 -61.42
C PRO A 7 22.08 30.00 -60.72
N SER A 8 21.37 29.18 -61.50
CA SER A 8 21.49 27.73 -61.64
C SER A 8 22.87 27.29 -62.17
N THR A 9 23.30 26.08 -61.80
CA THR A 9 23.84 25.03 -62.70
C THR A 9 23.96 23.72 -61.89
N THR A 10 23.10 22.70 -62.04
CA THR A 10 23.09 21.62 -63.06
C THR A 10 24.49 21.03 -63.32
N ALA A 11 24.77 19.73 -63.16
CA ALA A 11 24.25 18.68 -64.03
C ALA A 11 24.68 17.22 -63.71
N TRP A 12 23.70 16.28 -63.78
CA TRP A 12 23.71 14.91 -64.38
C TRP A 12 24.62 13.82 -63.78
N LEU A 13 24.29 12.52 -63.64
CA LEU A 13 23.34 11.53 -64.19
C LEU A 13 22.82 10.66 -63.00
N GLY A 14 21.78 9.82 -62.98
CA GLY A 14 20.94 9.14 -63.96
C GLY A 14 20.32 7.90 -63.29
N THR A 15 18.99 7.87 -63.23
CA THR A 15 18.04 6.73 -63.25
C THR A 15 18.24 5.49 -62.34
N LEU A 16 17.29 5.26 -61.41
CA LEU A 16 16.49 4.01 -61.32
C LEU A 16 15.24 4.22 -60.44
N LEU A 17 14.11 3.67 -60.91
CA LEU A 17 12.76 3.79 -60.39
C LEU A 17 12.56 3.13 -59.01
N PHE A 18 11.77 3.75 -58.13
CA PHE A 18 10.80 3.05 -57.28
C PHE A 18 9.56 3.94 -57.04
N ALA A 19 8.38 3.34 -57.16
CA ALA A 19 7.08 3.96 -57.07
C ALA A 19 6.83 4.63 -55.71
N GLY A 20 6.28 5.85 -55.74
CA GLY A 20 5.98 6.65 -54.56
C GLY A 20 4.73 6.18 -53.83
N LEU A 21 4.88 5.92 -52.53
CA LEU A 21 3.80 6.01 -51.55
C LEU A 21 3.32 7.46 -51.44
N CYS A 22 2.02 7.67 -51.58
CA CYS A 22 1.36 8.84 -51.02
C CYS A 22 1.26 8.65 -49.50
N VAL A 23 2.12 9.34 -48.74
CA VAL A 23 1.96 9.46 -47.29
C VAL A 23 0.94 10.57 -47.04
N GLY A 24 -0.27 10.17 -46.65
CA GLY A 24 -1.22 11.06 -46.03
C GLY A 24 -0.68 11.49 -44.66
N PHE A 25 -0.62 12.79 -44.43
CA PHE A 25 -0.43 13.35 -43.10
C PHE A 25 -1.66 12.99 -42.25
N SER A 26 -1.52 11.99 -41.38
CA SER A 26 -2.42 11.83 -40.24
C SER A 26 -2.18 12.98 -39.25
N PRO A 27 -3.23 13.64 -38.73
CA PRO A 27 -3.06 14.59 -37.65
C PRO A 27 -2.50 13.85 -36.43
N VAL A 28 -1.52 14.44 -35.76
CA VAL A 28 -0.99 13.98 -34.47
C VAL A 28 -2.18 13.93 -33.50
N MET A 29 -2.66 12.72 -33.19
CA MET A 29 -3.60 12.52 -32.09
C MET A 29 -2.86 12.85 -30.79
N ALA A 30 -3.44 13.69 -29.94
CA ALA A 30 -2.95 13.84 -28.57
C ALA A 30 -2.91 12.45 -27.89
N ASP A 31 -1.82 12.14 -27.19
CA ASP A 31 -1.59 10.83 -26.54
C ASP A 31 -2.75 10.50 -25.60
N GLN A 32 -3.60 9.54 -26.00
CA GLN A 32 -4.61 8.94 -25.12
C GLN A 32 -3.89 8.10 -24.05
N PRO A 33 -4.38 8.07 -22.79
CA PRO A 33 -3.78 7.24 -21.76
C PRO A 33 -3.75 5.76 -22.17
N GLN A 34 -2.62 5.10 -21.94
CA GLN A 34 -2.48 3.67 -22.21
C GLN A 34 -3.32 2.81 -21.26
N PHE A 35 -3.67 1.62 -21.70
CA PHE A 35 -4.29 0.58 -20.88
C PHE A 35 -3.97 -0.80 -21.45
N ALA A 36 -4.03 -1.82 -20.61
CA ALA A 36 -3.79 -3.20 -21.00
C ALA A 36 -4.73 -4.15 -20.25
N SER A 37 -5.26 -5.14 -20.97
CA SER A 37 -5.81 -6.33 -20.34
C SER A 37 -4.70 -7.30 -19.98
N LEU A 38 -4.84 -7.98 -18.83
CA LEU A 38 -3.92 -9.03 -18.39
C LEU A 38 -4.51 -10.45 -18.58
N VAL A 39 -5.79 -10.54 -18.96
CA VAL A 39 -6.51 -11.79 -19.18
C VAL A 39 -7.30 -11.77 -20.49
N PRO A 40 -7.65 -12.93 -21.07
CA PRO A 40 -8.31 -12.96 -22.36
C PRO A 40 -9.70 -12.30 -22.36
N GLY A 41 -10.18 -11.85 -23.51
CA GLY A 41 -11.60 -11.55 -23.71
C GLY A 41 -12.08 -10.23 -23.09
N ILE A 42 -11.19 -9.47 -22.47
CA ILE A 42 -11.46 -8.13 -21.98
C ILE A 42 -11.29 -7.14 -23.14
N ASP A 43 -12.27 -6.28 -23.35
CA ASP A 43 -12.19 -5.15 -24.28
C ASP A 43 -12.40 -3.85 -23.50
N ILE A 44 -11.44 -2.93 -23.59
CA ILE A 44 -11.42 -1.66 -22.85
C ILE A 44 -11.55 -0.53 -23.86
N ARG A 45 -12.58 0.30 -23.71
CA ARG A 45 -12.88 1.42 -24.59
C ARG A 45 -13.05 2.71 -23.78
N PRO A 46 -12.31 3.79 -24.08
CA PRO A 46 -12.57 5.10 -23.50
C PRO A 46 -13.99 5.57 -23.86
N LEU A 47 -14.69 6.19 -22.92
CA LEU A 47 -16.00 6.80 -23.20
C LEU A 47 -15.83 8.11 -23.98
N PRO A 48 -16.65 8.37 -25.01
CA PRO A 48 -16.60 9.60 -25.80
C PRO A 48 -17.27 10.81 -25.10
N VAL A 49 -17.09 10.96 -23.79
CA VAL A 49 -17.58 12.10 -23.00
C VAL A 49 -16.42 13.02 -22.58
N ASP A 50 -16.67 14.33 -22.57
CA ASP A 50 -15.70 15.34 -22.13
C ASP A 50 -16.08 15.86 -20.74
N LEU A 51 -15.51 15.23 -19.72
CA LEU A 51 -15.75 15.56 -18.31
C LEU A 51 -14.45 15.91 -17.60
N THR A 52 -14.59 16.69 -16.54
CA THR A 52 -13.53 16.85 -15.55
C THR A 52 -13.33 15.55 -14.76
N ASN A 53 -12.29 15.50 -13.94
CA ASN A 53 -11.99 14.37 -13.06
C ASN A 53 -13.23 13.90 -12.28
N ILE A 54 -13.54 12.60 -12.40
CA ILE A 54 -14.70 11.95 -11.77
C ILE A 54 -14.21 11.13 -10.58
N ASN A 55 -14.80 11.38 -9.41
CA ASN A 55 -14.48 10.68 -8.18
C ASN A 55 -15.26 9.37 -8.02
N SER A 56 -16.52 9.34 -8.47
CA SER A 56 -17.40 8.19 -8.25
C SER A 56 -18.38 7.98 -9.38
N VAL A 57 -18.79 6.73 -9.58
CA VAL A 57 -19.77 6.34 -10.61
C VAL A 57 -20.67 5.22 -10.08
N GLU A 58 -21.97 5.27 -10.37
CA GLU A 58 -22.91 4.21 -9.99
C GLU A 58 -24.19 4.24 -10.84
N TYR A 59 -24.76 3.06 -11.10
CA TYR A 59 -26.06 2.94 -11.72
C TYR A 59 -27.20 3.04 -10.69
N GLY A 60 -28.20 3.85 -11.00
CA GLY A 60 -29.45 3.91 -10.25
C GLY A 60 -30.35 2.70 -10.45
N PRO A 61 -31.31 2.48 -9.53
CA PRO A 61 -32.32 1.42 -9.68
C PRO A 61 -33.26 1.61 -10.88
N ASP A 62 -33.24 2.81 -11.48
CA ASP A 62 -33.90 3.20 -12.73
C ASP A 62 -33.05 2.93 -13.98
N GLY A 63 -31.80 2.49 -13.81
CA GLY A 63 -30.87 2.17 -14.89
C GLY A 63 -30.04 3.36 -15.39
N ARG A 64 -30.20 4.57 -14.83
CA ARG A 64 -29.37 5.73 -15.20
C ARG A 64 -27.98 5.61 -14.59
N LEU A 65 -26.95 6.02 -15.32
CA LEU A 65 -25.57 6.09 -14.83
C LEU A 65 -25.27 7.47 -14.25
N PHE A 66 -24.99 7.54 -12.95
CA PHE A 66 -24.60 8.78 -12.29
C PHE A 66 -23.08 8.86 -12.12
N ALA A 67 -22.50 10.04 -12.35
CA ALA A 67 -21.08 10.30 -12.17
C ALA A 67 -20.87 11.58 -11.37
N ALA A 68 -20.17 11.49 -10.23
CA ALA A 68 -19.82 12.64 -9.40
C ALA A 68 -18.44 13.17 -9.74
N GLY A 69 -18.40 14.40 -10.24
CA GLY A 69 -17.18 15.14 -10.55
C GLY A 69 -16.50 15.67 -9.30
N TYR A 70 -15.18 15.66 -9.31
CA TYR A 70 -14.34 16.23 -8.25
C TYR A 70 -14.60 17.74 -8.06
N ASP A 71 -15.13 18.41 -9.08
CA ASP A 71 -15.55 19.82 -9.03
C ASP A 71 -16.90 20.07 -8.32
N GLY A 72 -17.58 19.03 -7.82
CA GLY A 72 -18.85 19.15 -7.11
C GLY A 72 -20.10 19.01 -7.99
N ARG A 73 -19.95 18.73 -9.29
CA ARG A 73 -21.09 18.46 -10.18
C ARG A 73 -21.44 16.98 -10.18
N VAL A 74 -22.73 16.67 -10.36
CA VAL A 74 -23.20 15.30 -10.61
C VAL A 74 -23.80 15.27 -12.01
N HIS A 75 -23.44 14.24 -12.77
CA HIS A 75 -23.84 14.05 -14.16
C HIS A 75 -24.65 12.76 -14.32
N VAL A 76 -25.58 12.74 -15.27
CA VAL A 76 -26.15 11.51 -15.83
C VAL A 76 -25.46 11.24 -17.16
N LEU A 77 -24.94 10.03 -17.33
CA LEU A 77 -24.32 9.58 -18.58
C LEU A 77 -25.29 8.65 -19.32
N THR A 78 -25.41 8.82 -20.64
CA THR A 78 -26.33 8.04 -21.48
C THR A 78 -25.62 7.63 -22.76
N ASP A 79 -25.88 6.40 -23.21
CA ASP A 79 -25.58 5.91 -24.55
C ASP A 79 -26.74 6.29 -25.48
N THR A 80 -26.52 7.23 -26.40
CA THR A 80 -27.59 7.77 -27.25
C THR A 80 -27.74 7.08 -28.59
N ASP A 81 -26.73 6.34 -29.05
CA ASP A 81 -26.74 5.64 -30.34
C ASP A 81 -26.84 4.10 -30.22
N GLY A 82 -26.73 3.57 -29.01
CA GLY A 82 -26.89 2.16 -28.69
C GLY A 82 -25.65 1.32 -28.97
N ASP A 83 -24.46 1.92 -29.10
CA ASP A 83 -23.20 1.21 -29.35
C ASP A 83 -22.58 0.58 -28.07
N GLY A 84 -23.21 0.81 -26.92
CA GLY A 84 -22.80 0.34 -25.61
C GLY A 84 -21.82 1.26 -24.88
N LEU A 85 -21.49 2.42 -25.44
CA LEU A 85 -20.67 3.46 -24.82
C LEU A 85 -21.53 4.68 -24.48
N GLU A 86 -21.46 5.13 -23.25
CA GLU A 86 -22.09 6.38 -22.86
C GLU A 86 -21.38 7.55 -23.57
N ASP A 87 -22.13 8.28 -24.41
CA ASP A 87 -21.63 9.31 -25.33
C ASP A 87 -22.17 10.72 -25.01
N LYS A 88 -23.19 10.81 -24.17
CA LYS A 88 -23.81 12.05 -23.72
C LYS A 88 -23.69 12.19 -22.22
N SER A 89 -23.36 13.41 -21.78
CA SER A 89 -23.41 13.81 -20.38
C SER A 89 -24.41 14.95 -20.17
N GLU A 90 -25.28 14.79 -19.19
CA GLU A 90 -26.22 15.83 -18.74
C GLU A 90 -25.98 16.13 -17.27
N VAL A 91 -26.04 17.40 -16.89
CA VAL A 91 -25.86 17.81 -15.50
C VAL A 91 -27.11 17.46 -14.70
N PHE A 92 -26.95 16.60 -13.70
CA PHE A 92 -27.97 16.29 -12.70
C PHE A 92 -27.97 17.32 -11.57
N TRP A 93 -26.79 17.75 -11.11
CA TRP A 93 -26.62 18.75 -10.05
C TRP A 93 -25.38 19.59 -10.26
N SER A 94 -25.48 20.90 -10.03
CA SER A 94 -24.34 21.83 -10.17
C SER A 94 -24.44 23.08 -9.29
N LYS A 95 -25.14 23.02 -8.16
CA LYS A 95 -25.21 24.19 -7.28
C LYS A 95 -23.83 24.48 -6.68
N ALA A 96 -23.31 25.66 -6.98
CA ALA A 96 -21.98 26.10 -6.58
C ALA A 96 -21.74 25.97 -5.06
N GLY A 97 -20.65 25.28 -4.69
CA GLY A 97 -20.22 25.05 -3.30
C GLY A 97 -21.21 24.29 -2.43
N ASP A 98 -22.19 23.61 -3.02
CA ASP A 98 -23.06 22.70 -2.29
C ASP A 98 -22.36 21.37 -1.98
N LEU A 99 -21.75 20.75 -3.00
CA LEU A 99 -20.99 19.52 -2.88
C LEU A 99 -19.50 19.84 -3.00
N LEU A 100 -18.81 19.80 -1.86
CA LEU A 100 -17.37 20.01 -1.79
C LEU A 100 -16.67 18.65 -1.84
N THR A 101 -15.85 18.44 -2.87
CA THR A 101 -15.05 17.21 -3.09
C THR A 101 -15.85 15.92 -2.90
N PRO A 102 -16.93 15.68 -3.68
CA PRO A 102 -17.80 14.52 -3.48
C PRO A 102 -17.03 13.23 -3.76
N VAL A 103 -16.87 12.33 -2.78
CA VAL A 103 -16.00 11.12 -2.89
C VAL A 103 -16.79 9.83 -3.09
N GLY A 104 -18.07 9.80 -2.73
CA GLY A 104 -18.93 8.63 -2.87
C GLY A 104 -20.35 9.01 -3.26
N ILE A 105 -20.97 8.19 -4.10
CA ILE A 105 -22.39 8.31 -4.46
C ILE A 105 -23.14 7.00 -4.25
N LEU A 106 -24.41 7.10 -3.92
CA LEU A 106 -25.33 5.97 -3.84
C LEU A 106 -26.70 6.40 -4.39
N PRO A 107 -26.97 6.17 -5.68
CA PRO A 107 -28.28 6.32 -6.28
C PRO A 107 -29.30 5.34 -5.68
N THR A 108 -30.47 5.84 -5.29
CA THR A 108 -31.58 5.08 -4.69
C THR A 108 -32.91 5.49 -5.32
N ALA A 109 -34.00 4.86 -4.90
CA ALA A 109 -35.34 5.28 -5.32
C ALA A 109 -35.72 6.69 -4.82
N ASP A 110 -35.12 7.14 -3.71
CA ASP A 110 -35.42 8.44 -3.10
C ASP A 110 -34.61 9.59 -3.71
N GLY A 111 -33.61 9.29 -4.54
CA GLY A 111 -32.65 10.24 -5.08
C GLY A 111 -31.21 9.71 -5.01
N VAL A 112 -30.24 10.61 -5.20
CA VAL A 112 -28.81 10.27 -5.17
C VAL A 112 -28.19 10.75 -3.87
N TYR A 113 -27.77 9.82 -3.01
CA TYR A 113 -26.95 10.18 -1.86
C TYR A 113 -25.53 10.52 -2.32
N VAL A 114 -24.94 11.56 -1.74
CA VAL A 114 -23.57 11.99 -2.03
C VAL A 114 -22.83 12.25 -0.73
N ALA A 115 -21.70 11.56 -0.53
CA ALA A 115 -20.76 11.88 0.52
C ALA A 115 -19.86 13.03 0.08
N ALA A 116 -19.99 14.17 0.76
CA ALA A 116 -19.24 15.38 0.47
C ALA A 116 -18.73 16.00 1.78
N ARG A 117 -17.77 16.92 1.69
CA ARG A 117 -17.19 17.52 2.88
C ARG A 117 -18.25 18.16 3.79
N GLY A 118 -18.31 17.71 5.04
CA GLY A 118 -19.21 18.21 6.08
C GLY A 118 -20.67 17.71 6.02
N LYS A 119 -21.07 16.93 5.00
CA LYS A 119 -22.42 16.36 4.92
C LYS A 119 -22.53 15.08 4.07
N ILE A 120 -23.50 14.24 4.43
CA ILE A 120 -24.12 13.33 3.47
C ILE A 120 -25.34 14.02 2.88
N ALA A 121 -25.28 14.39 1.60
CA ALA A 121 -26.37 15.02 0.88
C ALA A 121 -27.29 13.97 0.23
N LEU A 122 -28.57 14.30 0.04
CA LEU A 122 -29.51 13.57 -0.80
C LEU A 122 -30.06 14.52 -1.86
N LEU A 123 -29.66 14.27 -3.11
CA LEU A 123 -30.10 15.01 -4.29
C LEU A 123 -31.41 14.44 -4.80
N LYS A 124 -32.43 15.28 -4.95
CA LYS A 124 -33.77 14.89 -5.41
C LYS A 124 -34.19 15.72 -6.61
N ASP A 125 -34.77 15.03 -7.58
CA ASP A 125 -35.51 15.60 -8.70
C ASP A 125 -37.00 15.53 -8.32
N THR A 126 -37.56 16.66 -7.88
CA THR A 126 -38.92 16.74 -7.33
C THR A 126 -39.96 17.17 -8.35
N ASP A 127 -39.54 17.72 -9.48
CA ASP A 127 -40.42 18.13 -10.59
C ASP A 127 -40.40 17.16 -11.79
N GLY A 128 -39.48 16.20 -11.80
CA GLY A 128 -39.37 15.13 -12.78
C GLY A 128 -38.72 15.55 -14.09
N ASP A 129 -37.96 16.65 -14.11
CA ASP A 129 -37.31 17.16 -15.33
C ASP A 129 -35.98 16.43 -15.68
N GLY A 130 -35.56 15.48 -14.83
CA GLY A 130 -34.33 14.73 -14.97
C GLY A 130 -33.13 15.36 -14.26
N LYS A 131 -33.31 16.49 -13.56
CA LYS A 131 -32.28 17.20 -12.80
C LYS A 131 -32.70 17.31 -11.34
N ALA A 132 -31.73 17.26 -10.44
CA ALA A 132 -32.02 17.53 -9.04
C ALA A 132 -32.22 19.03 -8.81
N ASP A 133 -33.31 19.38 -8.13
CA ASP A 133 -33.66 20.72 -7.68
C ASP A 133 -33.53 20.88 -6.16
N VAL A 134 -33.41 19.77 -5.42
CA VAL A 134 -33.22 19.73 -3.97
C VAL A 134 -31.93 19.01 -3.58
N SER A 135 -31.19 19.58 -2.62
CA SER A 135 -30.07 18.94 -1.91
C SER A 135 -30.33 19.00 -0.41
N GLU A 136 -30.75 17.87 0.15
CA GLU A 136 -31.04 17.71 1.58
C GLU A 136 -29.79 17.23 2.32
N ALA A 137 -29.40 17.91 3.40
CA ALA A 137 -28.26 17.49 4.22
C ALA A 137 -28.72 16.43 5.27
N VAL A 138 -28.81 15.17 4.84
CA VAL A 138 -29.39 14.06 5.62
C VAL A 138 -28.57 13.73 6.87
N VAL A 139 -27.24 13.84 6.79
CA VAL A 139 -26.35 13.65 7.94
C VAL A 139 -25.30 14.75 7.96
N THR A 140 -25.20 15.48 9.07
CA THR A 140 -24.24 16.59 9.26
C THR A 140 -23.79 16.69 10.72
N GLY A 141 -23.01 17.73 11.04
CA GLY A 141 -22.80 18.18 12.41
C GLY A 141 -21.82 17.36 13.23
N TRP A 142 -20.96 16.55 12.58
CA TRP A 142 -19.78 16.00 13.23
C TRP A 142 -18.77 17.12 13.50
N THR A 143 -18.10 17.05 14.64
CA THR A 143 -17.21 18.12 15.10
C THR A 143 -16.02 18.26 14.15
N SER A 144 -15.76 19.47 13.66
CA SER A 144 -14.45 19.82 13.08
C SER A 144 -13.46 19.96 14.24
N GLU A 145 -12.92 18.85 14.73
CA GLU A 145 -12.03 18.89 15.88
C GLU A 145 -10.74 19.64 15.51
N SER A 146 -10.42 20.68 16.27
CA SER A 146 -9.33 21.63 16.03
C SER A 146 -7.92 21.07 16.23
N HIS A 147 -7.80 19.75 16.37
CA HIS A 147 -6.54 19.06 16.64
C HIS A 147 -5.91 18.65 15.31
N ASN A 148 -5.10 19.55 14.74
CA ASN A 148 -4.33 19.42 13.50
C ASN A 148 -5.17 19.19 12.23
N GLY A 149 -5.48 20.29 11.54
CA GLY A 149 -6.29 20.36 10.31
C GLY A 149 -5.57 19.92 9.04
N ASP A 150 -4.89 18.77 9.10
CA ASP A 150 -4.24 18.15 7.93
C ASP A 150 -5.28 17.47 7.03
N THR A 151 -6.32 16.82 7.60
CA THR A 151 -7.42 16.20 6.85
C THR A 151 -8.68 17.07 6.87
N ARG A 152 -9.06 17.62 5.71
CA ARG A 152 -10.20 18.54 5.52
C ARG A 152 -11.33 17.92 4.72
N ASN A 153 -11.05 17.00 3.80
CA ASN A 153 -12.03 16.12 3.20
C ASN A 153 -12.35 14.99 4.20
N ASP A 154 -13.58 14.94 4.68
CA ASP A 154 -13.95 14.12 5.83
C ASP A 154 -14.81 12.90 5.46
N ALA A 155 -15.93 13.10 4.78
CA ALA A 155 -16.87 12.05 4.41
C ALA A 155 -16.54 11.41 3.06
N ALA A 156 -16.50 10.08 3.04
CA ALA A 156 -16.25 9.29 1.83
C ALA A 156 -17.23 8.12 1.72
N GLY A 157 -16.76 6.88 1.50
CA GLY A 157 -17.56 5.72 1.12
C GLY A 157 -18.94 5.64 1.78
N ILE A 158 -19.94 5.21 1.01
CA ILE A 158 -21.36 5.26 1.38
C ILE A 158 -22.07 3.99 0.95
N ALA A 159 -22.87 3.40 1.85
CA ALA A 159 -23.65 2.19 1.58
C ALA A 159 -24.95 2.18 2.38
N ILE A 160 -25.94 1.38 1.96
CA ILE A 160 -27.19 1.14 2.70
C ILE A 160 -27.39 -0.36 2.84
N ASP A 161 -27.78 -0.83 4.04
CA ASP A 161 -28.18 -2.22 4.25
C ASP A 161 -29.65 -2.47 3.89
N ASP A 162 -30.07 -3.74 3.85
CA ASP A 162 -31.43 -4.14 3.51
C ASP A 162 -32.51 -3.59 4.47
N ASP A 163 -32.11 -3.19 5.69
CA ASP A 163 -32.98 -2.56 6.69
C ASP A 163 -33.09 -1.03 6.49
N GLY A 164 -32.40 -0.47 5.50
CA GLY A 164 -32.39 0.96 5.18
C GLY A 164 -31.41 1.79 6.03
N ASN A 165 -30.58 1.17 6.86
CA ASN A 165 -29.55 1.88 7.61
C ASN A 165 -28.45 2.36 6.66
N LEU A 166 -28.03 3.60 6.83
CA LEU A 166 -26.98 4.23 6.05
C LEU A 166 -25.63 4.05 6.75
N TYR A 167 -24.60 3.74 5.99
CA TYR A 167 -23.23 3.61 6.45
C TYR A 167 -22.36 4.57 5.68
N PHE A 168 -21.46 5.26 6.38
CA PHE A 168 -20.45 6.08 5.73
C PHE A 168 -19.16 6.17 6.54
N SER A 169 -18.06 6.48 5.87
CA SER A 169 -16.76 6.67 6.53
C SER A 169 -16.49 8.15 6.82
N LEU A 170 -15.78 8.39 7.92
CA LEU A 170 -15.07 9.66 8.15
C LEU A 170 -13.57 9.38 8.26
N GLY A 171 -12.78 10.03 7.40
CA GLY A 171 -11.32 9.90 7.39
C GLY A 171 -10.68 10.26 8.74
N CYS A 172 -9.48 9.74 8.99
CA CYS A 172 -8.73 10.00 10.22
C CYS A 172 -8.52 11.51 10.45
N MET A 173 -8.32 11.91 11.71
CA MET A 173 -8.06 13.32 12.04
C MET A 173 -6.76 13.82 11.41
N SER A 174 -5.74 12.96 11.40
CA SER A 174 -4.43 13.29 10.89
C SER A 174 -3.76 12.04 10.34
N TYR A 175 -3.48 12.06 9.04
CA TYR A 175 -2.82 10.97 8.33
C TYR A 175 -1.31 10.91 8.56
N ASN A 176 -0.72 11.97 9.12
CA ASN A 176 0.73 12.12 9.33
C ASN A 176 1.14 12.14 10.82
N LYS A 177 0.18 12.15 11.76
CA LYS A 177 0.40 12.11 13.22
C LYS A 177 -0.50 11.05 13.86
N ALA A 178 -0.20 9.78 13.59
CA ALA A 178 -0.94 8.60 14.05
C ALA A 178 -1.54 8.71 15.48
N TRP A 179 -0.70 8.94 16.50
CA TRP A 179 -1.16 9.08 17.91
C TRP A 179 -1.36 10.51 18.40
N GLN A 180 -1.23 11.50 17.52
CA GLN A 180 -1.43 12.92 17.86
C GLN A 180 -0.66 13.36 19.12
N LEU A 181 0.62 12.98 19.22
CA LEU A 181 1.43 13.25 20.41
C LEU A 181 1.55 14.76 20.67
N ASP A 182 1.35 15.17 21.93
CA ASP A 182 1.59 16.54 22.36
C ASP A 182 3.09 16.87 22.50
N ALA A 183 3.43 18.11 22.84
CA ALA A 183 4.83 18.54 23.04
C ALA A 183 5.56 17.80 24.18
N LYS A 184 4.84 17.11 25.07
CA LYS A 184 5.37 16.27 26.15
C LYS A 184 5.44 14.79 25.74
N GLY A 185 4.96 14.44 24.55
CA GLY A 185 4.93 13.08 24.03
C GLY A 185 3.75 12.24 24.49
N LYS A 186 2.69 12.86 25.05
CA LYS A 186 1.45 12.17 25.44
C LYS A 186 0.50 12.09 24.25
N SER A 187 0.00 10.89 23.95
CA SER A 187 -1.04 10.66 22.94
C SER A 187 -2.30 11.47 23.23
N GLN A 188 -2.84 12.12 22.19
CA GLN A 188 -4.13 12.80 22.21
C GLN A 188 -5.17 12.06 21.34
N TYR A 189 -4.83 10.89 20.80
CA TYR A 189 -5.79 10.11 20.02
C TYR A 189 -6.97 9.66 20.89
N ASP A 190 -8.20 9.95 20.44
CA ASP A 190 -9.43 9.64 21.15
C ASP A 190 -10.24 8.59 20.39
N LEU A 191 -10.45 7.44 21.04
CA LEU A 191 -11.26 6.33 20.50
C LEU A 191 -12.76 6.66 20.43
N ALA A 192 -13.22 7.71 21.11
CA ALA A 192 -14.59 8.19 21.03
C ALA A 192 -14.83 9.19 19.89
N SER A 193 -13.77 9.62 19.17
CA SER A 193 -13.91 10.51 18.03
C SER A 193 -14.63 9.82 16.87
N GLU A 194 -15.50 10.55 16.16
CA GLU A 194 -16.12 10.04 14.93
C GLU A 194 -15.12 10.01 13.75
N ARG A 195 -13.91 10.58 13.90
CA ARG A 195 -12.89 10.61 12.85
C ARG A 195 -12.05 9.32 12.84
N GLY A 196 -11.76 8.81 11.64
CA GLY A 196 -11.10 7.52 11.45
C GLY A 196 -12.02 6.35 11.77
N THR A 197 -13.29 6.47 11.38
CA THR A 197 -14.34 5.51 11.71
C THR A 197 -15.25 5.21 10.52
N ILE A 198 -15.97 4.11 10.62
CA ILE A 198 -17.21 3.87 9.86
C ILE A 198 -18.37 4.12 10.81
N LEU A 199 -19.33 4.94 10.37
CA LEU A 199 -20.52 5.32 11.11
C LEU A 199 -21.74 4.58 10.56
N LYS A 200 -22.65 4.16 11.44
CA LYS A 200 -23.98 3.64 11.10
C LYS A 200 -25.03 4.66 11.49
N VAL A 201 -25.92 4.97 10.57
CA VAL A 201 -27.10 5.82 10.76
C VAL A 201 -28.35 4.98 10.55
N SER A 202 -29.19 4.92 11.57
CA SER A 202 -30.49 4.26 11.53
C SER A 202 -31.34 4.66 10.31
N ALA A 203 -32.20 3.76 9.84
CA ALA A 203 -33.08 4.01 8.69
C ALA A 203 -33.96 5.27 8.85
N ASP A 204 -34.41 5.57 10.07
CA ASP A 204 -35.18 6.79 10.38
C ASP A 204 -34.33 8.07 10.45
N ARG A 205 -33.01 7.94 10.27
CA ARG A 205 -31.99 9.00 10.30
C ARG A 205 -31.84 9.72 11.64
N LYS A 206 -32.41 9.19 12.73
CA LYS A 206 -32.37 9.87 14.05
C LYS A 206 -31.20 9.48 14.93
N HIS A 207 -30.61 8.30 14.69
CA HIS A 207 -29.53 7.76 15.50
C HIS A 207 -28.31 7.50 14.63
N ARG A 208 -27.18 8.06 15.02
CA ARG A 208 -25.84 7.84 14.46
C ARG A 208 -24.94 7.24 15.53
N GLN A 209 -24.13 6.26 15.16
CA GLN A 209 -23.18 5.60 16.06
C GLN A 209 -21.91 5.16 15.33
N ILE A 210 -20.80 5.08 16.06
CA ILE A 210 -19.54 4.48 15.59
C ILE A 210 -19.72 2.97 15.48
N LEU A 211 -19.53 2.44 14.27
CA LEU A 211 -19.55 1.00 14.01
C LEU A 211 -18.17 0.40 14.26
N ALA A 212 -17.11 1.00 13.68
CA ALA A 212 -15.73 0.53 13.77
C ALA A 212 -14.76 1.74 13.77
N THR A 213 -13.59 1.56 14.39
CA THR A 213 -12.55 2.60 14.54
C THR A 213 -11.25 2.17 13.87
N GLY A 214 -10.22 3.01 13.92
CA GLY A 214 -8.89 2.64 13.45
C GLY A 214 -8.75 2.68 11.93
N MET A 215 -9.57 3.47 11.24
CA MET A 215 -9.53 3.63 9.79
C MET A 215 -8.66 4.82 9.41
N ARG A 216 -7.93 4.73 8.29
CA ARG A 216 -7.15 5.86 7.77
C ARG A 216 -7.97 6.72 6.82
N PHE A 217 -8.30 6.19 5.64
CA PHE A 217 -9.08 6.82 4.59
C PHE A 217 -9.86 5.77 3.81
N VAL A 218 -11.07 5.48 4.29
CA VAL A 218 -11.98 4.54 3.64
C VAL A 218 -12.73 5.21 2.50
N ILE A 219 -12.48 4.76 1.27
CA ILE A 219 -13.06 5.37 0.06
C ILE A 219 -14.30 4.63 -0.44
N GLY A 220 -14.26 3.30 -0.50
CA GLY A 220 -15.39 2.46 -0.93
C GLY A 220 -16.04 1.73 0.23
N LEU A 221 -17.36 1.54 0.16
CA LEU A 221 -18.15 0.68 1.04
C LEU A 221 -19.13 -0.12 0.20
N ASP A 222 -19.26 -1.43 0.45
CA ASP A 222 -20.27 -2.26 -0.19
C ASP A 222 -20.60 -3.49 0.67
N PHE A 223 -21.78 -4.05 0.48
CA PHE A 223 -22.24 -5.28 1.13
C PHE A 223 -22.10 -6.46 0.17
N ASN A 224 -21.61 -7.59 0.67
CA ASN A 224 -21.58 -8.81 -0.12
C ASN A 224 -22.92 -9.55 -0.10
N GLU A 225 -22.99 -10.71 -0.77
CA GLU A 225 -24.21 -11.55 -0.82
C GLU A 225 -24.68 -12.10 0.53
N HIS A 226 -23.84 -12.00 1.58
CA HIS A 226 -24.16 -12.45 2.92
C HIS A 226 -24.63 -11.32 3.84
N GLY A 227 -24.72 -10.09 3.35
CA GLY A 227 -25.03 -8.91 4.16
C GLY A 227 -23.87 -8.44 5.04
N ASP A 228 -22.65 -8.88 4.76
CA ASP A 228 -21.45 -8.44 5.49
C ASP A 228 -20.87 -7.19 4.82
N LEU A 229 -20.51 -6.18 5.63
CA LEU A 229 -19.97 -4.90 5.15
C LEU A 229 -18.47 -4.99 4.89
N PHE A 230 -18.03 -4.49 3.75
CA PHE A 230 -16.61 -4.35 3.40
C PHE A 230 -16.23 -2.90 3.11
N ALA A 231 -14.94 -2.60 3.29
CA ALA A 231 -14.36 -1.29 3.05
C ALA A 231 -13.00 -1.40 2.37
N THR A 232 -12.71 -0.51 1.42
CA THR A 232 -11.31 -0.26 1.00
C THR A 232 -10.70 0.78 1.92
N ASP A 233 -9.49 0.56 2.41
CA ASP A 233 -8.73 1.55 3.20
C ASP A 233 -7.34 1.79 2.59
N GLN A 234 -6.90 3.04 2.62
CA GLN A 234 -5.61 3.43 2.05
C GLN A 234 -4.47 3.27 3.05
N GLU A 235 -3.31 2.79 2.57
CA GLU A 235 -2.10 2.51 3.38
C GLU A 235 -1.57 3.69 4.20
N GLY A 236 -0.78 3.43 5.26
CA GLY A 236 -0.28 4.45 6.19
C GLY A 236 1.23 4.49 6.46
N ASP A 237 2.01 3.47 6.09
CA ASP A 237 3.44 3.30 6.45
C ASP A 237 4.36 4.40 5.91
N THR A 238 3.92 5.12 4.90
CA THR A 238 4.78 6.00 4.12
C THR A 238 5.02 7.35 4.79
N TRP A 239 4.27 7.59 5.87
CA TRP A 239 4.35 8.79 6.69
C TRP A 239 4.90 8.51 8.09
N PHE A 240 5.01 7.23 8.46
CA PHE A 240 5.40 6.84 9.81
C PHE A 240 5.97 5.41 9.84
N PRO A 241 7.20 5.20 10.37
CA PRO A 241 7.77 3.86 10.49
C PRO A 241 6.80 2.92 11.20
N GLY A 242 6.50 1.75 10.62
CA GLY A 242 5.63 0.76 11.24
C GLY A 242 4.13 0.97 10.97
N GLY A 243 3.73 1.96 10.15
CA GLY A 243 2.34 2.08 9.70
C GLY A 243 1.90 0.86 8.88
N ASN A 244 0.61 0.82 8.51
CA ASN A 244 0.14 -0.23 7.60
C ASN A 244 0.81 -0.06 6.21
N PRO A 245 1.61 -1.03 5.73
CA PRO A 245 2.39 -0.88 4.51
C PRO A 245 1.61 -1.21 3.23
N ARG A 246 0.34 -1.59 3.30
CA ARG A 246 -0.44 -1.97 2.12
C ARG A 246 -1.84 -1.42 2.17
N ASP A 247 -2.41 -1.16 1.01
CA ASP A 247 -3.83 -0.84 0.90
C ASP A 247 -4.68 -2.09 1.13
N GLU A 248 -5.88 -1.92 1.68
CA GLU A 248 -6.61 -3.04 2.29
C GLU A 248 -8.04 -3.18 1.75
N LEU A 249 -8.51 -4.42 1.65
CA LEU A 249 -9.94 -4.74 1.69
C LEU A 249 -10.29 -5.29 3.08
N LEU A 250 -11.10 -4.56 3.82
CA LEU A 250 -11.47 -4.84 5.20
C LEU A 250 -12.87 -5.48 5.26
N HIS A 251 -13.03 -6.53 6.07
CA HIS A 251 -14.34 -6.98 6.53
C HIS A 251 -14.69 -6.23 7.81
N VAL A 252 -15.69 -5.35 7.75
CA VAL A 252 -16.02 -4.38 8.80
C VAL A 252 -16.92 -5.02 9.86
N LEU A 253 -16.41 -5.12 11.08
CA LEU A 253 -17.08 -5.73 12.21
C LEU A 253 -17.37 -4.70 13.31
N PRO A 254 -18.57 -4.74 13.93
CA PRO A 254 -18.92 -3.83 15.02
C PRO A 254 -17.93 -3.90 16.19
N GLY A 255 -17.52 -2.72 16.68
CA GLY A 255 -16.66 -2.56 17.85
C GLY A 255 -15.19 -2.92 17.64
N ARG A 256 -14.76 -3.11 16.38
CA ARG A 256 -13.38 -3.45 16.05
C ARG A 256 -12.53 -2.22 15.66
N HIS A 257 -11.21 -2.41 15.64
CA HIS A 257 -10.21 -1.37 15.38
C HIS A 257 -9.24 -1.81 14.27
N TYR A 258 -9.09 -1.05 13.20
CA TYR A 258 -8.40 -1.49 11.97
C TYR A 258 -6.96 -0.97 11.80
N GLY A 259 -6.34 -0.53 12.90
CA GLY A 259 -4.89 -0.35 12.95
C GLY A 259 -4.37 0.99 12.43
N PHE A 260 -5.23 2.01 12.21
CA PHE A 260 -4.80 3.39 12.07
C PHE A 260 -5.39 4.33 13.13
N PRO A 261 -4.58 4.79 14.10
CA PRO A 261 -3.20 4.38 14.37
C PRO A 261 -3.12 2.95 14.88
N PHE A 262 -2.01 2.26 14.61
CA PHE A 262 -1.82 0.89 15.04
C PHE A 262 -1.58 0.80 16.55
N ARG A 263 -1.77 -0.40 17.09
CA ARG A 263 -1.51 -0.72 18.49
C ARG A 263 -0.09 -0.31 18.90
N HIS A 264 0.02 0.40 20.02
CA HIS A 264 1.30 0.81 20.59
C HIS A 264 1.30 0.63 22.10
N ALA A 265 2.33 -0.04 22.65
CA ALA A 265 2.40 -0.40 24.07
C ALA A 265 2.29 0.79 25.05
N GLU A 266 2.70 1.99 24.64
CA GLU A 266 2.62 3.21 25.47
C GLU A 266 1.35 4.04 25.23
N TYR A 267 0.81 4.04 24.01
CA TYR A 267 -0.20 5.04 23.59
C TYR A 267 -1.58 4.43 23.37
N LEU A 268 -1.63 3.17 22.92
CA LEU A 268 -2.84 2.40 22.66
C LEU A 268 -2.59 0.92 23.03
N PRO A 269 -2.31 0.60 24.30
CA PRO A 269 -1.94 -0.77 24.71
C PRO A 269 -3.10 -1.77 24.60
N ASP A 270 -4.33 -1.28 24.71
CA ASP A 270 -5.54 -2.09 24.89
C ASP A 270 -6.31 -2.36 23.59
N VAL A 271 -5.92 -1.76 22.47
CA VAL A 271 -6.52 -2.04 21.16
C VAL A 271 -5.93 -3.30 20.55
N VAL A 272 -6.71 -3.96 19.69
CA VAL A 272 -6.26 -5.08 18.86
C VAL A 272 -6.50 -4.66 17.43
N ASP A 273 -5.44 -4.65 16.63
CA ASP A 273 -5.51 -4.31 15.21
C ASP A 273 -6.16 -5.48 14.46
N GLU A 274 -7.32 -5.23 13.87
CA GLU A 274 -7.93 -6.15 12.92
C GLU A 274 -7.10 -6.17 11.64
N PRO A 275 -6.79 -7.36 11.11
CA PRO A 275 -6.15 -7.46 9.82
C PRO A 275 -7.14 -7.26 8.68
N SER A 276 -6.61 -6.86 7.53
CA SER A 276 -7.30 -6.93 6.25
C SER A 276 -7.68 -8.37 5.86
N VAL A 277 -8.67 -8.49 4.97
CA VAL A 277 -9.00 -9.74 4.27
C VAL A 277 -8.10 -9.92 3.04
N VAL A 278 -7.78 -8.80 2.36
CA VAL A 278 -6.85 -8.75 1.24
C VAL A 278 -5.94 -7.54 1.40
N ASP A 279 -4.64 -7.76 1.32
CA ASP A 279 -3.66 -6.69 1.13
C ASP A 279 -3.36 -6.52 -0.35
N PHE A 280 -3.48 -5.30 -0.86
CA PHE A 280 -3.13 -4.98 -2.23
C PHE A 280 -1.65 -4.67 -2.37
N SER A 281 -1.05 -5.27 -3.38
CA SER A 281 0.38 -5.20 -3.67
C SER A 281 0.61 -4.94 -5.16
N PRO A 282 1.78 -4.37 -5.52
CA PRO A 282 2.85 -3.85 -4.66
C PRO A 282 2.41 -2.64 -3.81
N GLN A 283 3.21 -2.20 -2.83
CA GLN A 283 2.92 -1.04 -1.97
C GLN A 283 2.62 0.26 -2.77
N HIS A 284 1.89 1.20 -2.17
CA HIS A 284 1.42 2.47 -2.75
C HIS A 284 0.41 2.31 -3.89
N GLN A 285 -0.68 1.59 -3.65
CA GLN A 285 -1.78 1.51 -4.62
C GLN A 285 -2.82 2.61 -4.43
N SER A 286 -3.06 3.03 -3.19
CA SER A 286 -4.19 3.88 -2.81
C SER A 286 -5.51 3.26 -3.29
N THR A 287 -5.99 2.22 -2.59
CA THR A 287 -7.29 1.62 -2.96
C THR A 287 -8.40 2.66 -2.82
N CYS A 288 -9.24 2.74 -3.85
CA CYS A 288 -10.35 3.69 -3.91
C CYS A 288 -11.68 2.94 -3.99
N GLY A 289 -12.51 3.23 -4.99
CA GLY A 289 -13.82 2.60 -5.14
C GLY A 289 -13.73 1.10 -5.41
N PHE A 290 -14.76 0.39 -4.96
CA PHE A 290 -14.95 -1.02 -5.26
C PHE A 290 -16.44 -1.39 -5.29
N ARG A 291 -16.76 -2.49 -5.98
CA ARG A 291 -18.10 -3.12 -5.93
C ARG A 291 -18.02 -4.64 -5.90
N PHE A 292 -18.93 -5.27 -5.18
CA PHE A 292 -19.14 -6.70 -5.30
C PHE A 292 -19.83 -7.04 -6.63
N ASN A 293 -19.22 -7.98 -7.36
CA ASN A 293 -19.69 -8.44 -8.66
C ASN A 293 -20.88 -9.40 -8.54
N LEU A 294 -22.01 -8.86 -8.06
CA LEU A 294 -23.21 -9.65 -7.76
C LEU A 294 -24.26 -9.52 -8.87
N PRO A 295 -24.80 -10.65 -9.38
CA PRO A 295 -25.97 -10.60 -10.23
C PRO A 295 -27.22 -10.25 -9.39
N THR A 296 -28.09 -9.42 -9.96
CA THR A 296 -29.40 -9.08 -9.39
C THR A 296 -30.48 -9.29 -10.46
N PRO A 297 -31.79 -9.25 -10.11
CA PRO A 297 -32.85 -9.32 -11.12
C PRO A 297 -32.76 -8.24 -12.22
N LYS A 298 -32.07 -7.13 -11.95
CA LYS A 298 -31.91 -5.99 -12.88
C LYS A 298 -30.48 -5.84 -13.43
N ARG A 299 -29.52 -6.65 -12.98
CA ARG A 299 -28.09 -6.49 -13.31
C ARG A 299 -27.40 -7.84 -13.47
N LYS A 300 -26.66 -8.03 -14.57
CA LYS A 300 -25.76 -9.19 -14.72
C LYS A 300 -24.43 -8.95 -14.02
N ALA A 301 -23.75 -10.03 -13.62
CA ALA A 301 -22.37 -9.95 -13.16
C ALA A 301 -21.40 -9.85 -14.35
N PHE A 302 -20.28 -9.15 -14.12
CA PHE A 302 -19.16 -9.02 -15.04
C PHE A 302 -18.31 -10.29 -15.08
N GLY A 303 -17.73 -10.59 -16.25
CA GLY A 303 -16.79 -11.70 -16.41
C GLY A 303 -17.47 -13.08 -16.52
N PRO A 304 -16.69 -14.17 -16.39
CA PRO A 304 -17.21 -15.53 -16.32
C PRO A 304 -17.95 -15.79 -15.00
N ASP A 305 -18.82 -16.80 -14.97
CA ASP A 305 -19.69 -17.05 -13.80
C ASP A 305 -18.92 -17.33 -12.49
N HIS A 306 -17.70 -17.84 -12.58
CA HIS A 306 -16.84 -18.07 -11.42
C HIS A 306 -16.21 -16.79 -10.85
N TRP A 307 -16.50 -15.60 -11.43
CA TRP A 307 -16.16 -14.30 -10.86
C TRP A 307 -17.30 -13.65 -10.08
N ASN A 308 -18.48 -14.26 -10.09
CA ASN A 308 -19.62 -13.77 -9.33
C ASN A 308 -19.27 -13.72 -7.83
N GLY A 309 -19.62 -12.62 -7.17
CA GLY A 309 -19.32 -12.39 -5.75
C GLY A 309 -17.90 -11.89 -5.45
N ASN A 310 -16.99 -11.85 -6.43
CA ASN A 310 -15.69 -11.20 -6.23
C ASN A 310 -15.86 -9.70 -6.02
N ALA A 311 -15.04 -9.08 -5.17
CA ALA A 311 -14.91 -7.63 -5.14
C ALA A 311 -14.07 -7.15 -6.33
N ILE A 312 -14.52 -6.13 -7.06
CA ILE A 312 -13.74 -5.46 -8.11
C ILE A 312 -13.25 -4.14 -7.54
N VAL A 313 -11.94 -3.93 -7.48
CA VAL A 313 -11.29 -2.86 -6.71
C VAL A 313 -10.36 -2.03 -7.59
N THR A 314 -10.44 -0.70 -7.49
CA THR A 314 -9.55 0.23 -8.19
C THR A 314 -8.35 0.64 -7.35
N GLY A 315 -7.16 0.67 -7.95
CA GLY A 315 -5.92 1.20 -7.38
C GLY A 315 -5.53 2.52 -8.04
N PHE A 316 -5.65 3.61 -7.29
CA PHE A 316 -5.51 4.97 -7.79
C PHE A 316 -4.07 5.31 -8.16
N SER A 317 -3.10 5.09 -7.29
CA SER A 317 -1.73 5.62 -7.44
C SER A 317 -0.89 4.92 -8.51
N ARG A 318 -1.32 3.75 -8.99
CA ARG A 318 -0.57 2.96 -10.00
C ARG A 318 -1.46 2.42 -11.13
N GLY A 319 -2.74 2.82 -11.17
CA GLY A 319 -3.67 2.49 -12.26
C GLY A 319 -3.96 1.00 -12.41
N LYS A 320 -4.21 0.30 -11.29
CA LYS A 320 -4.44 -1.15 -11.28
C LYS A 320 -5.91 -1.48 -11.03
N LEU A 321 -6.44 -2.48 -11.73
CA LEU A 321 -7.79 -2.99 -11.52
C LEU A 321 -7.73 -4.46 -11.10
N TRP A 322 -8.22 -4.75 -9.90
CA TRP A 322 -8.22 -6.09 -9.33
C TRP A 322 -9.61 -6.67 -9.22
N ARG A 323 -9.67 -8.00 -9.23
CA ARG A 323 -10.74 -8.76 -8.59
C ARG A 323 -10.19 -9.48 -7.35
N ALA A 324 -11.01 -9.61 -6.33
CA ALA A 324 -10.69 -10.34 -5.11
C ALA A 324 -11.76 -11.41 -4.84
N PRO A 325 -11.48 -12.70 -5.15
CA PRO A 325 -12.32 -13.79 -4.65
C PRO A 325 -12.22 -13.88 -3.15
N LEU A 326 -13.36 -14.13 -2.50
CA LEU A 326 -13.49 -14.24 -1.05
C LEU A 326 -14.13 -15.57 -0.68
N ALA A 327 -13.59 -16.22 0.34
CA ALA A 327 -14.18 -17.41 0.95
C ALA A 327 -14.61 -17.06 2.37
N LYS A 328 -15.92 -17.18 2.65
CA LYS A 328 -16.45 -17.10 4.02
C LYS A 328 -16.04 -18.36 4.78
N THR A 329 -15.39 -18.20 5.91
CA THR A 329 -15.05 -19.28 6.86
C THR A 329 -15.81 -19.06 8.16
N ARG A 330 -15.65 -19.97 9.13
CA ARG A 330 -16.31 -19.78 10.44
C ARG A 330 -15.72 -18.59 11.21
N ALA A 331 -14.44 -18.31 11.04
CA ALA A 331 -13.70 -17.28 11.78
C ALA A 331 -13.58 -15.94 11.03
N GLY A 332 -14.09 -15.82 9.80
CA GLY A 332 -14.01 -14.60 9.01
C GLY A 332 -13.97 -14.87 7.50
N TYR A 333 -13.06 -14.20 6.81
CA TYR A 333 -12.87 -14.36 5.37
C TYR A 333 -11.40 -14.64 5.02
N VAL A 334 -11.21 -15.43 3.97
CA VAL A 334 -9.90 -15.59 3.30
C VAL A 334 -10.05 -15.06 1.87
N GLY A 335 -9.18 -14.13 1.48
CA GLY A 335 -9.19 -13.52 0.15
C GLY A 335 -7.80 -13.51 -0.49
N LYS A 336 -7.75 -13.13 -1.77
CA LYS A 336 -6.49 -12.78 -2.46
C LYS A 336 -6.75 -11.74 -3.54
N GLN A 337 -5.75 -10.93 -3.87
CA GLN A 337 -5.80 -10.07 -5.04
C GLN A 337 -5.55 -10.85 -6.33
N ILE A 338 -6.17 -10.43 -7.42
CA ILE A 338 -5.89 -10.89 -8.78
C ILE A 338 -6.04 -9.68 -9.71
N GLN A 339 -4.95 -9.20 -10.31
CA GLN A 339 -5.04 -8.08 -11.26
C GLN A 339 -5.52 -8.60 -12.61
N PHE A 340 -6.43 -7.89 -13.28
CA PHE A 340 -6.90 -8.27 -14.61
C PHE A 340 -6.82 -7.16 -15.65
N ALA A 341 -6.56 -5.92 -15.25
CA ALA A 341 -6.26 -4.81 -16.15
C ALA A 341 -5.31 -3.77 -15.51
N ALA A 342 -4.66 -2.98 -16.35
CA ALA A 342 -3.76 -1.88 -15.98
C ALA A 342 -4.04 -0.63 -16.83
N PHE A 343 -3.80 0.55 -16.27
CA PHE A 343 -4.14 1.84 -16.87
C PHE A 343 -3.05 2.89 -16.59
N GLU A 344 -2.79 3.77 -17.56
CA GLU A 344 -2.06 5.02 -17.40
C GLU A 344 -3.02 6.11 -16.89
N SER A 345 -3.82 5.79 -15.89
CA SER A 345 -4.78 6.70 -15.25
C SER A 345 -4.98 6.33 -13.79
N LEU A 346 -5.32 7.32 -12.98
CA LEU A 346 -5.46 7.13 -11.54
C LEU A 346 -6.88 6.66 -11.22
N LEU A 347 -7.12 5.35 -11.22
CA LEU A 347 -8.49 4.81 -11.13
C LEU A 347 -9.17 5.17 -9.80
N THR A 348 -10.39 5.71 -9.88
CA THR A 348 -11.13 6.25 -8.71
C THR A 348 -12.28 5.37 -8.27
N ASP A 349 -13.11 4.88 -9.18
CA ASP A 349 -14.30 4.07 -8.85
C ASP A 349 -14.69 3.14 -10.00
N VAL A 350 -15.55 2.18 -9.68
CA VAL A 350 -16.08 1.20 -10.62
C VAL A 350 -17.56 0.95 -10.38
N ALA A 351 -18.34 0.88 -11.47
CA ALA A 351 -19.74 0.45 -11.44
C ALA A 351 -19.95 -0.74 -12.38
N VAL A 352 -20.91 -1.60 -12.03
CA VAL A 352 -21.33 -2.73 -12.86
C VAL A 352 -22.61 -2.34 -13.60
N SER A 353 -22.59 -2.34 -14.93
CA SER A 353 -23.74 -2.00 -15.77
C SER A 353 -24.86 -3.02 -15.63
N PRO A 354 -26.13 -2.66 -15.92
CA PRO A 354 -27.24 -3.63 -16.01
C PRO A 354 -26.93 -4.85 -16.89
N ASN A 355 -26.11 -4.67 -17.92
CA ASN A 355 -25.70 -5.71 -18.85
C ASN A 355 -24.50 -6.54 -18.37
N GLY A 356 -23.86 -6.15 -17.27
CA GLY A 356 -22.70 -6.82 -16.69
C GLY A 356 -21.37 -6.36 -17.30
N ASP A 357 -21.31 -5.15 -17.86
CA ASP A 357 -20.05 -4.48 -18.23
C ASP A 357 -19.53 -3.65 -17.04
N LEU A 358 -18.26 -3.23 -17.05
CA LEU A 358 -17.75 -2.30 -16.06
C LEU A 358 -17.63 -0.88 -16.61
N LEU A 359 -17.94 0.08 -15.75
CA LEU A 359 -17.66 1.50 -15.95
C LEU A 359 -16.58 1.85 -14.94
N VAL A 360 -15.40 2.25 -15.42
CA VAL A 360 -14.26 2.59 -14.57
C VAL A 360 -13.89 4.04 -14.80
N THR A 361 -13.78 4.80 -13.71
CA THR A 361 -13.36 6.20 -13.75
C THR A 361 -11.91 6.32 -13.29
N GLY A 362 -11.21 7.34 -13.77
CA GLY A 362 -9.88 7.67 -13.30
C GLY A 362 -9.53 9.13 -13.50
N HIS A 363 -8.63 9.63 -12.66
CA HIS A 363 -8.10 10.97 -12.78
C HIS A 363 -6.93 11.01 -13.76
N SER A 364 -6.79 12.15 -14.43
CA SER A 364 -5.54 12.53 -15.09
C SER A 364 -4.55 13.16 -14.10
N GLY A 365 -3.29 13.21 -14.51
CA GLY A 365 -2.21 13.83 -13.73
C GLY A 365 -1.26 12.83 -13.10
N ARG A 366 -0.44 13.31 -12.17
CA ARG A 366 0.59 12.52 -11.49
C ARG A 366 0.00 11.75 -10.29
N PRO A 367 0.66 10.65 -9.86
CA PRO A 367 0.20 9.82 -8.74
C PRO A 367 -0.02 10.60 -7.42
N ASP A 368 -0.65 9.94 -6.45
CA ASP A 368 -1.14 10.45 -5.16
C ASP A 368 -2.45 11.25 -5.23
N TRP A 369 -2.52 12.33 -6.03
CA TRP A 369 -3.69 13.24 -6.01
C TRP A 369 -4.27 13.62 -7.37
N GLY A 370 -3.56 13.34 -8.47
CA GLY A 370 -3.95 13.77 -9.81
C GLY A 370 -3.94 15.28 -10.00
N ALA A 371 -4.36 15.74 -11.18
CA ALA A 371 -4.30 17.14 -11.61
C ALA A 371 -5.45 18.03 -11.07
N GLY A 372 -6.15 17.58 -10.03
CA GLY A 372 -7.19 18.35 -9.35
C GLY A 372 -8.56 18.37 -10.07
N PRO A 373 -9.53 19.14 -9.55
CA PRO A 373 -10.95 19.02 -9.92
C PRO A 373 -11.31 19.56 -11.31
N ALA A 374 -10.51 20.46 -11.87
CA ALA A 374 -10.77 21.04 -13.20
C ALA A 374 -9.97 20.36 -14.33
N ALA A 375 -9.13 19.37 -14.01
CA ALA A 375 -8.45 18.58 -15.02
C ALA A 375 -9.41 17.58 -15.68
N LYS A 376 -9.09 17.16 -16.90
CA LYS A 376 -9.90 16.21 -17.67
C LYS A 376 -9.89 14.82 -17.03
N GLY A 377 -11.07 14.22 -16.85
CA GLY A 377 -11.22 12.86 -16.35
C GLY A 377 -11.07 11.81 -17.45
N ASN A 378 -10.70 10.60 -17.05
CA ASN A 378 -10.66 9.42 -17.91
C ASN A 378 -11.77 8.46 -17.50
N LEU A 379 -12.58 8.01 -18.46
CA LEU A 379 -13.67 7.08 -18.22
C LEU A 379 -13.59 5.95 -19.23
N TYR A 380 -13.79 4.72 -18.78
CA TYR A 380 -13.65 3.52 -19.60
C TYR A 380 -14.86 2.60 -19.43
N LYS A 381 -15.35 2.08 -20.56
CA LYS A 381 -16.20 0.89 -20.60
C LYS A 381 -15.33 -0.35 -20.75
N ILE A 382 -15.54 -1.34 -19.90
CA ILE A 382 -14.89 -2.64 -20.01
C ILE A 382 -15.95 -3.70 -20.26
N THR A 383 -15.85 -4.36 -21.41
CA THR A 383 -16.75 -5.47 -21.79
C THR A 383 -16.00 -6.79 -21.74
N PHE A 384 -16.75 -7.88 -21.64
CA PHE A 384 -16.19 -9.22 -21.51
C PHE A 384 -16.79 -10.21 -22.51
N ASP A 385 -15.92 -10.81 -23.33
CA ASP A 385 -16.27 -11.91 -24.21
C ASP A 385 -16.33 -13.24 -23.42
N ARG A 386 -17.55 -13.68 -23.14
CA ARG A 386 -17.83 -14.93 -22.40
C ARG A 386 -17.37 -16.20 -23.11
N THR A 387 -16.94 -16.13 -24.37
CA THR A 387 -16.38 -17.28 -25.10
C THR A 387 -14.87 -17.43 -24.88
N ALA A 388 -14.18 -16.39 -24.41
CA ALA A 388 -12.75 -16.42 -24.19
C ALA A 388 -12.37 -17.36 -23.02
N PRO A 389 -11.29 -18.15 -23.16
CA PRO A 389 -10.79 -18.97 -22.05
C PRO A 389 -10.19 -18.07 -20.97
N GLN A 390 -10.63 -18.23 -19.73
CA GLN A 390 -10.12 -17.48 -18.59
C GLN A 390 -9.12 -18.28 -17.80
N SER A 391 -7.99 -17.64 -17.48
CA SER A 391 -7.05 -18.14 -16.49
C SER A 391 -7.72 -18.15 -15.09
N VAL A 392 -7.64 -19.30 -14.43
CA VAL A 392 -8.26 -19.52 -13.11
C VAL A 392 -7.23 -19.35 -12.01
N ALA A 393 -6.11 -20.06 -12.12
CA ALA A 393 -5.00 -20.01 -11.18
C ALA A 393 -3.71 -20.51 -11.84
N ALA A 394 -2.58 -19.98 -11.37
CA ALA A 394 -1.25 -20.53 -11.58
C ALA A 394 -0.70 -21.03 -10.25
N TRP A 395 0.02 -22.15 -10.25
CA TRP A 395 0.60 -22.70 -9.02
C TRP A 395 1.82 -23.58 -9.29
N PRO A 396 2.69 -23.77 -8.29
CA PRO A 396 3.82 -24.67 -8.40
C PRO A 396 3.40 -26.10 -8.05
N ALA A 397 3.16 -26.93 -9.07
CA ALA A 397 2.72 -28.31 -8.89
C ALA A 397 3.81 -29.21 -8.28
N SER A 398 5.08 -28.89 -8.52
CA SER A 398 6.25 -29.55 -7.92
C SER A 398 7.44 -28.58 -7.90
N PRO A 399 8.58 -28.96 -7.30
CA PRO A 399 9.79 -28.12 -7.36
C PRO A 399 10.17 -27.69 -8.78
N VAL A 400 9.85 -28.51 -9.79
CA VAL A 400 10.27 -28.37 -11.19
C VAL A 400 9.09 -28.33 -12.17
N GLU A 401 7.88 -28.07 -11.69
CA GLU A 401 6.69 -27.97 -12.55
C GLU A 401 5.75 -26.87 -12.06
N VAL A 402 5.27 -26.07 -13.00
CA VAL A 402 4.23 -25.05 -12.80
C VAL A 402 3.01 -25.45 -13.60
N LYS A 403 1.82 -25.24 -13.05
CA LYS A 403 0.56 -25.44 -13.77
C LYS A 403 -0.21 -24.14 -13.86
N VAL A 404 -0.92 -23.98 -14.97
CA VAL A 404 -1.91 -22.92 -15.19
C VAL A 404 -3.23 -23.57 -15.58
N ALA A 405 -4.29 -23.31 -14.81
CA ALA A 405 -5.64 -23.75 -15.13
C ALA A 405 -6.41 -22.69 -15.90
N PHE A 406 -7.23 -23.15 -16.83
CA PHE A 406 -8.19 -22.37 -17.60
C PHE A 406 -9.60 -22.94 -17.40
N ASP A 407 -10.61 -22.06 -17.44
CA ASP A 407 -12.00 -22.47 -17.34
C ASP A 407 -12.53 -23.14 -18.63
N ARG A 408 -11.82 -22.96 -19.74
CA ARG A 408 -12.14 -23.53 -21.06
C ARG A 408 -10.86 -24.06 -21.75
N PRO A 409 -11.01 -24.94 -22.75
CA PRO A 409 -9.86 -25.47 -23.49
C PRO A 409 -9.05 -24.40 -24.24
N VAL A 410 -7.72 -24.49 -24.18
CA VAL A 410 -6.77 -23.60 -24.89
C VAL A 410 -5.93 -24.36 -25.95
N ASP A 411 -5.30 -23.64 -26.89
CA ASP A 411 -4.39 -24.22 -27.89
C ASP A 411 -2.94 -24.28 -27.40
N GLU A 412 -2.42 -25.49 -27.23
CA GLU A 412 -1.04 -25.76 -26.79
C GLU A 412 0.05 -25.18 -27.72
N LYS A 413 -0.22 -25.02 -29.03
CA LYS A 413 0.76 -24.49 -29.98
C LYS A 413 1.14 -23.04 -29.71
N GLN A 414 0.24 -22.29 -29.09
CA GLN A 414 0.43 -20.87 -28.80
C GLN A 414 1.28 -20.65 -27.54
N LEU A 415 1.32 -21.63 -26.64
CA LEU A 415 1.91 -21.52 -25.31
C LEU A 415 3.41 -21.87 -25.25
N GLN A 416 4.04 -22.17 -26.40
CA GLN A 416 5.44 -22.61 -26.48
C GLN A 416 6.46 -21.53 -26.10
N LYS A 417 6.03 -20.27 -26.01
CA LYS A 417 6.86 -19.10 -25.68
C LYS A 417 6.55 -18.53 -24.29
N ALA A 418 6.02 -19.35 -23.38
CA ALA A 418 5.78 -18.93 -22.01
C ALA A 418 7.09 -18.49 -21.34
N GLU A 419 7.06 -17.36 -20.65
CA GLU A 419 8.16 -16.85 -19.85
C GLU A 419 7.76 -16.87 -18.38
N ILE A 420 8.69 -17.27 -17.51
CA ILE A 420 8.52 -17.16 -16.06
C ILE A 420 9.70 -16.35 -15.52
N GLU A 421 9.39 -15.32 -14.75
CA GLU A 421 10.36 -14.54 -13.99
C GLU A 421 10.02 -14.56 -12.50
N TYR A 422 11.02 -14.36 -11.64
CA TYR A 422 10.84 -14.38 -10.20
C TYR A 422 11.65 -13.29 -9.51
N GLY A 423 11.14 -12.84 -8.36
CA GLY A 423 11.72 -11.76 -7.57
C GLY A 423 10.75 -11.32 -6.46
N GLU A 424 11.23 -10.48 -5.56
CA GLU A 424 10.48 -10.03 -4.39
C GLU A 424 9.26 -9.18 -4.76
N PHE A 425 9.40 -8.32 -5.77
CA PHE A 425 8.35 -7.40 -6.25
C PHE A 425 7.79 -7.80 -7.61
N VAL A 426 7.83 -9.10 -7.96
CA VAL A 426 7.27 -9.61 -9.21
C VAL A 426 5.77 -9.89 -9.06
N TRP A 427 4.96 -9.24 -9.88
CA TRP A 427 3.51 -9.42 -9.97
C TRP A 427 3.05 -9.43 -11.44
N GLU A 428 1.82 -9.92 -11.65
CA GLU A 428 1.12 -9.73 -12.92
C GLU A 428 0.90 -8.23 -13.20
N GLY A 429 1.05 -7.81 -14.45
CA GLY A 429 0.80 -6.43 -14.86
C GLY A 429 1.93 -5.45 -14.58
N ASP A 430 3.03 -5.85 -13.94
CA ASP A 430 4.19 -4.98 -13.70
C ASP A 430 4.79 -4.42 -14.99
N ARG A 431 4.70 -5.16 -16.09
CA ARG A 431 5.16 -4.74 -17.42
C ARG A 431 4.29 -3.62 -18.01
N HIS A 432 3.09 -3.44 -17.47
CA HIS A 432 2.10 -2.43 -17.84
C HIS A 432 1.95 -1.36 -16.76
N GLU A 433 3.00 -1.16 -15.97
CA GLU A 433 3.01 -0.09 -14.98
C GLU A 433 3.61 1.20 -15.57
N TRP A 434 2.73 2.12 -15.93
CA TRP A 434 3.12 3.43 -16.49
C TRP A 434 3.26 4.52 -15.42
N ILE A 435 2.59 4.34 -14.27
CA ILE A 435 2.55 5.32 -13.19
C ILE A 435 3.36 4.81 -12.00
N TRP A 436 4.42 5.54 -11.65
CA TRP A 436 5.33 5.20 -10.55
C TRP A 436 5.36 6.31 -9.50
N PRO A 437 4.74 6.10 -8.32
CA PRO A 437 4.83 7.03 -7.20
C PRO A 437 6.28 7.28 -6.77
N GLY A 438 6.58 8.50 -6.31
CA GLY A 438 7.95 8.98 -6.06
C GLY A 438 8.60 8.50 -4.76
N TYR A 439 8.10 7.44 -4.13
CA TYR A 439 8.53 7.00 -2.81
C TYR A 439 9.69 6.01 -2.86
N GLU A 440 10.53 6.02 -1.82
CA GLU A 440 11.73 5.16 -1.73
C GLU A 440 11.40 3.66 -1.85
N VAL A 441 10.31 3.21 -1.23
CA VAL A 441 9.91 1.80 -1.34
C VAL A 441 9.48 1.42 -2.76
N VAL A 442 8.88 2.35 -3.51
CA VAL A 442 8.53 2.15 -4.92
C VAL A 442 9.78 2.14 -5.79
N LYS A 443 10.76 3.00 -5.52
CA LYS A 443 12.06 2.97 -6.21
C LYS A 443 12.80 1.66 -5.94
N ALA A 444 12.80 1.19 -4.69
CA ALA A 444 13.38 -0.09 -4.30
C ALA A 444 12.68 -1.25 -5.03
N ALA A 445 11.36 -1.27 -5.06
CA ALA A 445 10.59 -2.26 -5.81
C ALA A 445 10.96 -2.26 -7.30
N LYS A 446 11.07 -1.07 -7.91
CA LYS A 446 11.47 -0.89 -9.31
C LYS A 446 12.90 -1.34 -9.60
N ALA A 447 13.82 -1.13 -8.66
CA ALA A 447 15.23 -1.53 -8.78
C ALA A 447 15.46 -3.02 -8.44
N SER A 448 14.47 -3.69 -7.83
CA SER A 448 14.60 -5.06 -7.36
C SER A 448 14.91 -6.02 -8.51
N PRO A 449 15.91 -6.92 -8.36
CA PRO A 449 16.28 -7.84 -9.43
C PRO A 449 15.14 -8.79 -9.81
N ARG A 450 14.80 -8.81 -11.09
CA ARG A 450 13.95 -9.84 -11.71
C ARG A 450 14.84 -10.87 -12.39
N ARG A 451 14.58 -12.16 -12.15
CA ARG A 451 15.40 -13.27 -12.66
C ARG A 451 14.52 -14.21 -13.49
N ALA A 452 15.02 -14.66 -14.63
CA ALA A 452 14.31 -15.66 -15.43
C ALA A 452 14.38 -17.04 -14.75
N LEU A 453 13.24 -17.74 -14.71
CA LEU A 453 13.17 -19.17 -14.42
C LEU A 453 13.14 -19.92 -15.76
N ALA A 454 14.03 -20.90 -15.94
CA ALA A 454 14.05 -21.67 -17.19
C ALA A 454 12.75 -22.48 -17.34
N VAL A 455 12.08 -22.36 -18.49
CA VAL A 455 10.83 -23.03 -18.83
C VAL A 455 11.05 -23.99 -20.00
N GLY A 456 10.57 -25.23 -19.85
CA GLY A 456 10.57 -26.25 -20.89
C GLY A 456 9.27 -26.27 -21.70
N SER A 457 9.18 -27.19 -22.66
CA SER A 457 7.97 -27.32 -23.50
C SER A 457 6.73 -27.66 -22.66
N PRO A 458 5.62 -26.91 -22.81
CA PRO A 458 4.39 -27.18 -22.08
C PRO A 458 3.76 -28.50 -22.51
N ARG A 459 2.94 -29.05 -21.61
CA ARG A 459 2.04 -30.17 -21.87
C ARG A 459 0.63 -29.78 -21.47
N ILE A 460 -0.36 -30.10 -22.29
CA ILE A 460 -1.76 -29.84 -21.99
C ILE A 460 -2.50 -31.09 -21.50
N SER A 461 -3.43 -30.91 -20.56
CA SER A 461 -4.34 -31.98 -20.10
C SER A 461 -5.27 -32.44 -21.23
N ALA A 462 -5.86 -33.64 -21.07
CA ALA A 462 -6.73 -34.24 -22.09
C ALA A 462 -7.98 -33.39 -22.41
N ASP A 463 -8.52 -32.68 -21.42
CA ASP A 463 -9.64 -31.75 -21.57
C ASP A 463 -9.21 -30.37 -22.12
N GLY A 464 -7.90 -30.13 -22.28
CA GLY A 464 -7.37 -28.87 -22.77
C GLY A 464 -7.36 -27.73 -21.76
N ARG A 465 -7.72 -27.97 -20.49
CA ARG A 465 -7.98 -26.92 -19.48
C ARG A 465 -6.84 -26.68 -18.49
N THR A 466 -5.82 -27.54 -18.46
CA THR A 466 -4.66 -27.36 -17.59
C THR A 466 -3.38 -27.49 -18.40
N VAL A 467 -2.53 -26.48 -18.31
CA VAL A 467 -1.23 -26.44 -18.96
C VAL A 467 -0.16 -26.67 -17.91
N THR A 468 0.73 -27.62 -18.14
CA THR A 468 1.88 -27.92 -17.27
C THR A 468 3.16 -27.50 -17.95
N PHE A 469 3.91 -26.62 -17.29
CA PHE A 469 5.23 -26.16 -17.71
C PHE A 469 6.29 -26.88 -16.88
N PRO A 470 7.17 -27.69 -17.49
CA PRO A 470 8.41 -28.10 -16.85
C PRO A 470 9.27 -26.87 -16.60
N THR A 471 9.88 -26.75 -15.43
CA THR A 471 10.73 -25.61 -15.07
C THR A 471 12.04 -26.06 -14.44
N ALA A 472 13.01 -25.15 -14.34
CA ALA A 472 14.05 -25.28 -13.33
C ALA A 472 13.44 -25.33 -11.92
N ALA A 473 14.22 -25.81 -10.95
CA ALA A 473 13.79 -25.85 -9.56
C ALA A 473 13.53 -24.42 -9.04
N HIS A 474 12.42 -24.20 -8.33
CA HIS A 474 12.10 -22.91 -7.71
C HIS A 474 13.13 -22.59 -6.63
N PRO A 475 14.00 -21.58 -6.81
CA PRO A 475 15.18 -21.42 -5.97
C PRO A 475 14.90 -20.66 -4.67
N GLN A 476 13.81 -19.88 -4.62
CA GLN A 476 13.53 -18.95 -3.53
C GLN A 476 12.03 -18.88 -3.24
N ARG A 477 11.67 -18.60 -1.99
CA ARG A 477 10.30 -18.32 -1.57
C ARG A 477 9.96 -16.84 -1.82
N VAL A 478 9.73 -16.53 -3.10
CA VAL A 478 9.34 -15.20 -3.61
C VAL A 478 8.13 -15.34 -4.54
N ARG A 479 7.76 -14.28 -5.26
CA ARG A 479 6.73 -14.33 -6.30
C ARG A 479 7.32 -14.64 -7.67
N TYR A 480 6.47 -15.21 -8.51
CA TYR A 480 6.78 -15.66 -9.86
C TYR A 480 5.72 -15.12 -10.81
N GLY A 481 6.15 -14.34 -11.80
CA GLY A 481 5.31 -13.79 -12.86
C GLY A 481 5.38 -14.70 -14.09
N ILE A 482 4.23 -14.99 -14.69
CA ILE A 482 4.09 -15.79 -15.90
C ILE A 482 3.55 -14.89 -17.01
N THR A 483 4.24 -14.86 -18.14
CA THR A 483 3.75 -14.25 -19.38
C THR A 483 3.43 -15.35 -20.39
N LEU A 484 2.18 -15.45 -20.83
CA LEU A 484 1.72 -16.41 -21.83
C LEU A 484 1.31 -15.67 -23.11
N PRO A 485 2.15 -15.63 -24.15
CA PRO A 485 1.81 -14.93 -25.37
C PRO A 485 0.80 -15.71 -26.21
N GLY A 486 -0.17 -14.99 -26.77
CA GLY A 486 -1.01 -15.44 -27.88
C GLY A 486 -2.08 -16.47 -27.54
N VAL A 487 -2.69 -16.39 -26.36
CA VAL A 487 -3.74 -17.34 -25.94
C VAL A 487 -5.05 -17.06 -26.65
N THR A 488 -5.63 -18.09 -27.29
CA THR A 488 -6.95 -18.02 -27.92
C THR A 488 -7.79 -19.26 -27.60
N ALA A 489 -9.11 -19.17 -27.81
CA ALA A 489 -10.01 -20.32 -27.77
C ALA A 489 -9.64 -21.35 -28.87
N ARG A 490 -9.80 -22.64 -28.58
CA ARG A 490 -9.47 -23.72 -29.54
C ARG A 490 -10.38 -23.66 -30.79
N ALA A 491 -9.78 -23.40 -31.95
CA ALA A 491 -10.35 -23.43 -33.32
C ALA A 491 -11.63 -22.61 -33.58
N GLY A 492 -11.53 -21.56 -34.40
CA GLY A 492 -12.67 -20.80 -34.93
C GLY A 492 -12.83 -19.36 -34.40
N SER A 493 -11.96 -18.92 -33.49
CA SER A 493 -11.93 -17.51 -33.05
C SER A 493 -11.29 -16.62 -34.13
N THR A 494 -11.93 -15.48 -34.41
CA THR A 494 -11.42 -14.43 -35.32
C THR A 494 -10.67 -13.32 -34.58
N ARG A 495 -10.46 -13.44 -33.26
CA ARG A 495 -9.81 -12.42 -32.42
C ARG A 495 -8.29 -12.57 -32.46
N GLU A 496 -7.57 -11.45 -32.35
CA GLU A 496 -6.11 -11.49 -32.31
C GLU A 496 -5.60 -12.20 -31.04
N PRO A 497 -4.46 -12.90 -31.11
CA PRO A 497 -3.88 -13.56 -29.95
C PRO A 497 -3.49 -12.55 -28.85
N GLU A 498 -3.97 -12.75 -27.62
CA GLU A 498 -3.72 -11.86 -26.48
C GLU A 498 -2.58 -12.41 -25.59
N THR A 499 -1.73 -11.53 -25.07
CA THR A 499 -0.74 -11.90 -24.04
C THR A 499 -1.43 -11.90 -22.68
N ILE A 500 -1.32 -12.99 -21.94
CA ILE A 500 -1.82 -13.10 -20.57
C ILE A 500 -0.67 -12.91 -19.60
N GLU A 501 -0.92 -12.18 -18.51
CA GLU A 501 -0.01 -12.11 -17.36
C GLU A 501 -0.68 -12.66 -16.10
N LEU A 502 0.05 -13.49 -15.36
CA LEU A 502 -0.38 -14.12 -14.12
C LEU A 502 0.77 -14.09 -13.12
N SER A 503 0.46 -14.26 -11.83
CA SER A 503 1.49 -14.58 -10.85
C SER A 503 1.08 -15.71 -9.94
N TYR A 504 2.09 -16.30 -9.30
CA TYR A 504 1.95 -17.24 -8.21
C TYR A 504 3.10 -17.08 -7.22
N ASP A 505 2.96 -17.70 -6.06
CA ASP A 505 4.01 -17.85 -5.07
C ASP A 505 4.12 -19.33 -4.66
N LEU A 506 5.00 -19.64 -3.71
CA LEU A 506 5.15 -21.00 -3.19
C LEU A 506 4.12 -21.35 -2.10
N GLY A 507 3.04 -20.59 -2.02
CA GLY A 507 1.93 -20.83 -1.11
C GLY A 507 1.14 -22.09 -1.46
N GLY A 508 0.49 -22.67 -0.46
CA GLY A 508 -0.49 -23.75 -0.61
C GLY A 508 -0.09 -25.09 0.01
N VAL A 509 -0.87 -26.10 -0.32
CA VAL A 509 -0.97 -27.40 0.36
C VAL A 509 -0.90 -28.52 -0.68
N ARG A 510 -0.14 -29.57 -0.40
CA ARG A 510 -0.17 -30.80 -1.20
C ARG A 510 -1.28 -31.72 -0.69
N GLY A 511 -2.24 -32.03 -1.55
CA GLY A 511 -3.35 -32.95 -1.26
C GLY A 511 -3.19 -34.31 -1.93
N GLU A 512 -3.57 -35.36 -1.22
CA GLU A 512 -3.68 -36.73 -1.73
C GLU A 512 -4.99 -37.32 -1.21
N TRP A 513 -5.90 -37.72 -2.11
CA TRP A 513 -7.15 -38.36 -1.73
C TRP A 513 -7.15 -39.82 -2.19
N THR A 514 -7.51 -40.72 -1.28
CA THR A 514 -7.60 -42.16 -1.50
C THR A 514 -9.04 -42.61 -1.26
N ARG A 515 -9.65 -43.25 -2.26
CA ARG A 515 -10.97 -43.86 -2.10
C ARG A 515 -10.92 -44.98 -1.06
N GLU A 516 -12.01 -45.16 -0.31
CA GLU A 516 -12.13 -46.30 0.60
C GLU A 516 -11.95 -47.63 -0.14
N GLY A 517 -11.04 -48.48 0.36
CA GLY A 517 -10.69 -49.76 -0.25
C GLY A 517 -9.54 -49.72 -1.27
N ASP A 518 -9.09 -48.54 -1.71
CA ASP A 518 -7.93 -48.41 -2.59
C ASP A 518 -6.62 -48.36 -1.80
N ASP A 519 -5.57 -49.03 -2.30
CA ASP A 519 -4.22 -49.01 -1.69
C ASP A 519 -3.39 -47.76 -2.05
N LYS A 520 -3.81 -47.00 -3.07
CA LYS A 520 -3.07 -45.85 -3.62
C LYS A 520 -3.99 -44.64 -3.78
N PRO A 521 -3.47 -43.41 -3.65
CA PRO A 521 -4.27 -42.20 -3.87
C PRO A 521 -4.86 -42.16 -5.28
N THR A 522 -6.17 -41.97 -5.36
CA THR A 522 -6.95 -41.81 -6.59
C THR A 522 -6.79 -40.40 -7.17
N TRP A 523 -6.49 -39.41 -6.32
CA TRP A 523 -6.21 -38.03 -6.72
C TRP A 523 -4.99 -37.48 -5.97
N LYS A 524 -4.19 -36.66 -6.65
CA LYS A 524 -3.06 -35.92 -6.07
C LYS A 524 -2.96 -34.55 -6.74
N GLY A 525 -2.70 -33.51 -5.97
CA GLY A 525 -2.56 -32.17 -6.52
C GLY A 525 -2.16 -31.12 -5.49
N TRP A 526 -2.08 -29.89 -5.95
CA TRP A 526 -1.90 -28.70 -5.12
C TRP A 526 -3.27 -28.13 -4.77
N LEU A 527 -3.36 -27.48 -3.61
CA LEU A 527 -4.53 -26.75 -3.14
C LEU A 527 -4.06 -25.42 -2.53
N PRO A 528 -4.77 -24.30 -2.72
CA PRO A 528 -4.38 -23.03 -2.10
C PRO A 528 -4.52 -23.03 -0.57
N HIS A 529 -5.36 -23.91 -0.02
CA HIS A 529 -5.69 -23.91 1.40
C HIS A 529 -6.12 -25.32 1.87
N VAL A 530 -6.15 -25.53 3.19
CA VAL A 530 -6.63 -26.79 3.79
C VAL A 530 -8.16 -26.92 3.78
N ASP A 531 -8.87 -25.80 3.78
CA ASP A 531 -10.33 -25.70 3.78
C ASP A 531 -10.90 -25.84 2.34
N PRO A 532 -11.73 -26.86 2.04
CA PRO A 532 -12.36 -27.04 0.74
C PRO A 532 -13.20 -25.86 0.25
N GLN A 533 -13.79 -25.04 1.14
CA GLN A 533 -14.53 -23.84 0.75
C GLN A 533 -13.59 -22.75 0.23
N VAL A 534 -12.44 -22.57 0.87
CA VAL A 534 -11.38 -21.67 0.38
C VAL A 534 -10.81 -22.19 -0.94
N VAL A 535 -10.57 -23.50 -1.05
CA VAL A 535 -10.15 -24.13 -2.32
C VAL A 535 -11.15 -23.81 -3.43
N LYS A 536 -12.45 -24.02 -3.17
CA LYS A 536 -13.52 -23.75 -4.13
C LYS A 536 -13.50 -22.29 -4.59
N ALA A 537 -13.45 -21.32 -3.68
CA ALA A 537 -13.45 -19.90 -4.04
C ALA A 537 -12.20 -19.49 -4.85
N MET A 538 -11.02 -20.01 -4.49
CA MET A 538 -9.74 -19.62 -5.08
C MET A 538 -9.43 -20.30 -6.41
N THR A 539 -10.15 -21.38 -6.75
CA THR A 539 -9.90 -22.24 -7.93
C THR A 539 -11.15 -22.57 -8.73
N ALA A 540 -12.27 -21.85 -8.52
CA ALA A 540 -13.51 -22.03 -9.25
C ALA A 540 -13.27 -21.93 -10.77
N GLY A 541 -13.71 -22.94 -11.53
CA GLY A 541 -13.41 -23.08 -12.95
C GLY A 541 -12.21 -23.98 -13.27
N SER A 542 -11.48 -24.50 -12.27
CA SER A 542 -10.39 -25.47 -12.50
C SER A 542 -10.90 -26.90 -12.48
N ALA A 543 -10.78 -27.62 -13.60
CA ALA A 543 -11.23 -29.02 -13.71
C ALA A 543 -10.54 -29.95 -12.68
N GLU A 544 -9.24 -29.75 -12.42
CA GLU A 544 -8.46 -30.55 -11.47
C GLU A 544 -8.98 -30.41 -10.02
N HIS A 545 -9.42 -29.21 -9.64
CA HIS A 545 -9.94 -28.91 -8.30
C HIS A 545 -11.43 -29.28 -8.18
N GLU A 546 -12.22 -29.06 -9.23
CA GLU A 546 -13.63 -29.50 -9.30
C GLU A 546 -13.74 -31.02 -9.16
N GLN A 547 -12.82 -31.78 -9.79
CA GLN A 547 -12.74 -33.23 -9.61
C GLN A 547 -12.51 -33.61 -8.15
N LEU A 548 -11.55 -32.96 -7.46
CA LEU A 548 -11.33 -33.23 -6.04
C LEU A 548 -12.58 -32.94 -5.22
N LEU A 549 -13.20 -31.77 -5.39
CA LEU A 549 -14.38 -31.36 -4.62
C LEU A 549 -15.54 -32.36 -4.75
N GLN A 550 -15.72 -32.97 -5.93
CA GLN A 550 -16.67 -34.07 -6.13
C GLN A 550 -16.28 -35.35 -5.38
N LEU A 551 -14.98 -35.70 -5.36
CA LEU A 551 -14.47 -36.87 -4.63
C LEU A 551 -14.61 -36.71 -3.11
N LEU A 552 -14.54 -35.49 -2.57
CA LEU A 552 -14.68 -35.23 -1.14
C LEU A 552 -16.07 -35.58 -0.57
N GLY A 553 -17.10 -35.76 -1.42
CA GLY A 553 -18.40 -36.29 -1.01
C GLY A 553 -18.45 -37.82 -0.93
N GLN A 554 -17.40 -38.53 -1.38
CA GLN A 554 -17.35 -39.99 -1.42
C GLN A 554 -16.56 -40.56 -0.23
N PRO A 555 -16.87 -41.80 0.20
CA PRO A 555 -16.09 -42.50 1.23
C PRO A 555 -14.62 -42.62 0.84
N GLY A 556 -13.74 -42.11 1.71
CA GLY A 556 -12.31 -42.07 1.45
C GLY A 556 -11.51 -41.35 2.55
N ARG A 557 -10.25 -41.07 2.24
CA ARG A 557 -9.33 -40.34 3.12
C ARG A 557 -8.58 -39.28 2.31
N LEU A 558 -8.69 -38.03 2.76
CA LEU A 558 -7.87 -36.92 2.29
C LEU A 558 -6.66 -36.74 3.22
N VAL A 559 -5.47 -36.62 2.65
CA VAL A 559 -4.23 -36.25 3.34
C VAL A 559 -3.72 -34.95 2.77
N LEU A 560 -3.56 -33.95 3.63
CA LEU A 560 -3.08 -32.60 3.30
C LEU A 560 -1.72 -32.39 3.96
N ARG A 561 -0.76 -31.85 3.22
CA ARG A 561 0.59 -31.55 3.72
C ARG A 561 1.02 -30.14 3.34
N SER A 562 1.51 -29.39 4.32
CA SER A 562 2.00 -28.02 4.15
C SER A 562 3.19 -27.77 5.07
N GLN A 563 3.91 -26.69 4.79
CA GLN A 563 4.66 -25.92 5.76
C GLN A 563 3.73 -24.82 6.29
N LEU A 564 3.59 -24.69 7.60
CA LEU A 564 2.79 -23.69 8.30
C LEU A 564 3.71 -22.63 8.90
N LEU A 565 3.59 -21.40 8.43
CA LEU A 565 4.23 -20.25 9.04
C LEU A 565 3.37 -19.76 10.22
N LEU A 566 3.92 -19.81 11.44
CA LEU A 566 3.15 -19.49 12.66
C LEU A 566 2.85 -17.99 12.76
N PRO A 567 1.58 -17.57 12.88
CA PRO A 567 1.17 -16.16 12.94
C PRO A 567 1.34 -15.51 14.34
N GLY A 568 2.38 -15.90 15.07
CA GLY A 568 2.64 -15.46 16.44
C GLY A 568 3.65 -16.35 17.16
N GLN A 569 3.99 -16.00 18.40
CA GLN A 569 4.91 -16.81 19.21
C GLN A 569 4.23 -18.06 19.75
N LYS A 570 2.99 -17.90 20.19
CA LYS A 570 2.19 -18.97 20.77
C LYS A 570 0.81 -18.91 20.17
N VAL A 571 0.51 -19.89 19.32
CA VAL A 571 -0.65 -19.90 18.44
C VAL A 571 -1.53 -21.07 18.85
N ALA A 572 -2.73 -20.79 19.35
CA ALA A 572 -3.76 -21.79 19.54
C ALA A 572 -4.43 -22.06 18.19
N LEU A 573 -4.25 -23.26 17.65
CA LEU A 573 -4.84 -23.70 16.39
C LEU A 573 -6.10 -24.50 16.68
N ARG A 574 -7.19 -24.20 15.96
CA ARG A 574 -8.44 -24.97 15.98
C ARG A 574 -8.75 -25.45 14.57
N PHE A 575 -8.97 -26.75 14.45
CA PHE A 575 -9.45 -27.40 13.23
C PHE A 575 -10.81 -28.01 13.51
N GLN A 576 -11.75 -27.85 12.59
CA GLN A 576 -13.09 -28.43 12.70
C GLN A 576 -13.48 -29.08 11.38
N SER A 577 -14.01 -30.31 11.41
CA SER A 577 -14.41 -31.03 10.20
C SER A 577 -15.70 -31.82 10.38
N SER A 578 -16.42 -32.10 9.29
CA SER A 578 -17.54 -33.04 9.29
C SER A 578 -17.08 -34.51 9.42
N GLY A 579 -15.83 -34.83 9.08
CA GLY A 579 -15.25 -36.17 9.20
C GLY A 579 -14.23 -36.28 10.33
N LYS A 580 -14.03 -37.49 10.86
CA LYS A 580 -12.95 -37.74 11.83
C LYS A 580 -11.59 -37.53 11.18
N PHE A 581 -10.71 -36.80 11.85
CA PHE A 581 -9.36 -36.50 11.37
C PHE A 581 -8.28 -36.59 12.46
N THR A 582 -7.04 -36.63 12.01
CA THR A 582 -5.83 -36.39 12.81
C THR A 582 -5.09 -35.20 12.21
N VAL A 583 -4.56 -34.32 13.07
CA VAL A 583 -3.68 -33.22 12.68
C VAL A 583 -2.32 -33.39 13.35
N LYS A 584 -1.25 -33.27 12.57
CA LYS A 584 0.13 -33.22 13.03
C LYS A 584 0.72 -31.87 12.67
N CYS A 585 1.25 -31.14 13.65
CA CYS A 585 1.88 -29.85 13.46
C CYS A 585 3.19 -29.77 14.27
N GLY A 586 4.33 -29.93 13.59
CA GLY A 586 5.61 -30.16 14.25
C GLY A 586 5.54 -31.39 15.15
N GLU A 587 5.77 -31.20 16.45
CA GLU A 587 5.71 -32.26 17.46
C GLU A 587 4.29 -32.55 17.98
N ASN A 588 3.32 -31.69 17.70
CA ASN A 588 1.93 -31.89 18.13
C ASN A 588 1.24 -32.90 17.22
N GLU A 589 0.67 -33.95 17.77
CA GLU A 589 -0.23 -34.88 17.06
C GLU A 589 -1.54 -35.03 17.84
N VAL A 590 -2.65 -34.60 17.22
CA VAL A 590 -3.97 -34.57 17.86
C VAL A 590 -4.98 -35.30 17.00
N VAL A 591 -5.63 -36.29 17.59
CA VAL A 591 -6.81 -36.94 17.02
C VAL A 591 -8.05 -36.14 17.41
N SER A 592 -8.87 -35.79 16.42
CA SER A 592 -10.10 -35.03 16.64
C SER A 592 -11.11 -35.77 17.53
N LYS A 593 -11.88 -34.99 18.29
CA LYS A 593 -12.95 -35.45 19.16
C LYS A 593 -14.31 -35.01 18.62
N PRO A 594 -15.39 -35.79 18.76
CA PRO A 594 -16.73 -35.35 18.38
C PRO A 594 -17.18 -34.14 19.19
N GLU A 595 -17.77 -33.15 18.52
CA GLU A 595 -18.40 -31.96 19.08
C GLU A 595 -19.67 -31.67 18.25
N GLY A 596 -20.82 -32.13 18.75
CA GLY A 596 -22.08 -32.11 17.99
C GLY A 596 -21.96 -32.92 16.68
N PRO A 597 -22.35 -32.37 15.52
CA PRO A 597 -22.22 -33.03 14.22
C PRO A 597 -20.81 -32.94 13.62
N SER A 598 -19.86 -32.29 14.31
CA SER A 598 -18.50 -32.07 13.83
C SER A 598 -17.48 -32.85 14.66
N HIS A 599 -16.26 -32.92 14.14
CA HIS A 599 -15.05 -33.33 14.83
C HIS A 599 -14.16 -32.12 15.01
N VAL A 600 -13.53 -31.96 16.17
CA VAL A 600 -12.70 -30.80 16.51
C VAL A 600 -11.35 -31.25 17.07
N ALA A 601 -10.29 -30.57 16.67
CA ALA A 601 -8.96 -30.71 17.26
C ALA A 601 -8.39 -29.33 17.58
N GLU A 602 -7.95 -29.15 18.82
CA GLU A 602 -7.33 -27.92 19.31
C GLU A 602 -6.00 -28.23 19.99
N PHE A 603 -5.01 -27.39 19.72
CA PHE A 603 -3.70 -27.45 20.39
C PHE A 603 -2.96 -26.13 20.23
N THR A 604 -1.93 -25.94 21.04
CA THR A 604 -1.07 -24.76 20.94
C THR A 604 0.26 -25.14 20.30
N ALA A 605 0.64 -24.43 19.25
CA ALA A 605 1.97 -24.47 18.67
C ALA A 605 2.76 -23.25 19.15
N SER A 606 3.99 -23.47 19.61
CA SER A 606 4.90 -22.39 20.02
C SER A 606 6.10 -22.35 19.09
N ALA A 607 6.60 -21.15 18.78
CA ALA A 607 7.91 -20.98 18.16
C ALA A 607 9.02 -21.43 19.12
N ALA A 608 10.11 -21.96 18.57
CA ALA A 608 11.28 -22.38 19.33
C ALA A 608 12.21 -21.20 19.67
N VAL A 609 12.16 -20.11 18.89
CA VAL A 609 12.98 -18.92 19.06
C VAL A 609 12.06 -17.71 19.29
N ASP A 610 12.30 -16.96 20.36
CA ASP A 610 11.59 -15.72 20.61
C ASP A 610 12.12 -14.61 19.68
N ALA A 611 11.44 -14.37 18.55
CA ALA A 611 11.61 -13.20 17.70
C ALA A 611 11.55 -11.83 18.44
N ASN A 612 10.99 -11.73 19.66
CA ASN A 612 10.78 -10.47 20.39
C ASN A 612 11.84 -10.17 21.47
N SER A 613 13.14 -10.28 21.15
CA SER A 613 14.19 -9.83 22.09
C SER A 613 14.43 -8.30 22.09
N ALA A 614 13.82 -7.54 21.17
CA ALA A 614 13.97 -6.09 21.09
C ALA A 614 12.67 -5.36 21.48
N ALA A 615 12.76 -4.39 22.38
CA ALA A 615 11.62 -3.51 22.69
C ALA A 615 11.26 -2.67 21.46
N PRO A 616 9.96 -2.51 21.11
CA PRO A 616 9.55 -1.67 19.98
C PRO A 616 10.07 -0.25 20.18
N SER A 617 10.70 0.32 19.14
CA SER A 617 11.17 1.69 19.20
C SER A 617 9.99 2.66 19.12
N ARG A 618 10.23 3.95 19.40
CA ARG A 618 9.17 4.96 19.44
C ARG A 618 8.65 5.19 18.03
N GLY A 619 7.64 4.41 17.67
CA GLY A 619 6.99 4.44 16.38
C GLY A 619 6.84 3.09 15.72
N ASP A 620 7.56 2.04 16.13
CA ASP A 620 7.37 0.74 15.49
C ASP A 620 6.01 0.16 15.87
N ARG A 621 5.24 -0.31 14.88
CA ARG A 621 4.17 -1.29 15.14
C ARG A 621 4.82 -2.46 15.84
N GLN A 622 4.17 -2.94 16.90
CA GLN A 622 4.55 -4.21 17.48
C GLN A 622 4.16 -5.30 16.46
N GLN A 623 4.92 -5.39 15.37
CA GLN A 623 4.79 -6.43 14.37
C GLN A 623 5.34 -7.69 15.03
N VAL A 624 4.45 -8.56 15.47
CA VAL A 624 4.84 -9.93 15.77
C VAL A 624 4.96 -10.60 14.41
N LEU A 625 6.17 -10.53 13.85
CA LEU A 625 6.49 -11.21 12.60
C LEU A 625 6.21 -12.70 12.77
N PRO A 626 5.76 -13.39 11.71
CA PRO A 626 5.64 -14.83 11.77
C PRO A 626 6.97 -15.45 12.18
N THR A 627 6.92 -16.33 13.18
CA THR A 627 8.08 -16.60 14.04
C THR A 627 8.89 -17.80 13.57
N GLU A 628 8.21 -18.80 13.02
CA GLU A 628 8.80 -20.05 12.61
C GLU A 628 7.90 -20.79 11.62
N THR A 629 8.51 -21.57 10.73
CA THR A 629 7.79 -22.53 9.88
C THR A 629 7.78 -23.91 10.52
N ARG A 630 6.61 -24.54 10.62
CA ARG A 630 6.38 -25.91 11.12
C ARG A 630 5.84 -26.81 10.03
N THR A 631 6.09 -28.11 10.09
CA THR A 631 5.37 -29.06 9.22
C THR A 631 3.91 -29.16 9.66
N LEU A 632 2.98 -29.27 8.71
CA LEU A 632 1.56 -29.51 8.93
C LEU A 632 1.10 -30.69 8.09
N GLU A 633 0.51 -31.70 8.72
CA GLU A 633 -0.18 -32.81 8.05
C GLU A 633 -1.58 -32.99 8.64
N ILE A 634 -2.61 -33.00 7.80
CA ILE A 634 -3.99 -33.29 8.21
C ILE A 634 -4.45 -34.53 7.46
N SER A 635 -4.98 -35.52 8.18
CA SER A 635 -5.60 -36.68 7.55
C SER A 635 -7.03 -36.86 8.01
N VAL A 636 -7.98 -36.69 7.09
CA VAL A 636 -9.42 -36.60 7.36
C VAL A 636 -10.21 -37.63 6.56
N GLN A 637 -11.21 -38.25 7.20
CA GLN A 637 -12.17 -39.13 6.54
C GLN A 637 -13.20 -38.32 5.75
N THR A 638 -13.51 -38.75 4.53
CA THR A 638 -14.49 -38.11 3.64
C THR A 638 -15.73 -38.98 3.45
N GLY A 639 -16.86 -38.38 3.07
CA GLY A 639 -18.09 -39.08 2.67
C GLY A 639 -18.78 -39.96 3.72
N ALA A 640 -18.39 -39.89 5.00
CA ALA A 640 -18.97 -40.71 6.08
C ALA A 640 -20.49 -40.47 6.29
N SER A 641 -20.98 -39.27 5.95
CA SER A 641 -22.38 -38.86 6.06
C SER A 641 -23.09 -38.73 4.71
N GLY A 642 -22.42 -39.00 3.58
CA GLY A 642 -22.92 -38.72 2.23
C GLY A 642 -22.93 -37.23 1.83
N GLU A 643 -22.54 -36.34 2.74
CA GLU A 643 -22.41 -34.90 2.49
C GLU A 643 -20.97 -34.51 2.12
N PRO A 644 -20.76 -33.39 1.39
CA PRO A 644 -19.43 -32.87 1.11
C PRO A 644 -18.60 -32.63 2.39
N LEU A 645 -17.29 -32.87 2.31
CA LEU A 645 -16.38 -32.57 3.40
C LEU A 645 -16.41 -31.08 3.76
N LEU A 646 -16.64 -30.79 5.04
CA LEU A 646 -16.34 -29.50 5.64
C LEU A 646 -15.05 -29.63 6.44
N LEU A 647 -14.14 -28.68 6.31
CA LEU A 647 -12.92 -28.58 7.10
C LEU A 647 -12.55 -27.10 7.24
N ASP A 648 -12.64 -26.55 8.44
CA ASP A 648 -12.27 -25.18 8.80
C ASP A 648 -10.96 -25.19 9.59
N ALA A 649 -10.14 -24.16 9.41
CA ALA A 649 -8.90 -23.96 10.14
C ALA A 649 -8.80 -22.50 10.59
N SER A 650 -8.66 -22.32 11.90
CA SER A 650 -8.55 -21.02 12.53
C SER A 650 -7.43 -21.01 13.57
N TYR A 651 -7.08 -19.81 14.01
CA TYR A 651 -6.08 -19.62 15.05
C TYR A 651 -6.43 -18.46 15.96
N GLN A 652 -5.85 -18.48 17.16
CA GLN A 652 -5.77 -17.35 18.06
C GLN A 652 -4.30 -17.17 18.43
N ALA A 653 -3.76 -15.97 18.23
CA ALA A 653 -2.37 -15.64 18.57
C ALA A 653 -2.27 -15.11 20.00
N ASP A 654 -1.07 -15.09 20.56
CA ASP A 654 -0.83 -14.63 21.93
C ASP A 654 -1.06 -13.12 22.14
N PHE A 655 -0.90 -12.34 21.07
CA PHE A 655 -1.13 -10.90 21.08
C PHE A 655 -2.56 -10.49 20.65
N ASP A 656 -3.34 -11.43 20.10
CA ASP A 656 -4.69 -11.20 19.58
C ASP A 656 -5.68 -12.18 20.23
N ARG A 657 -6.63 -11.63 20.99
CA ARG A 657 -7.65 -12.44 21.68
C ARG A 657 -8.73 -13.00 20.74
N HIS A 658 -8.79 -12.55 19.50
CA HIS A 658 -9.82 -12.94 18.57
C HIS A 658 -9.39 -14.17 17.78
N GLU A 659 -10.36 -15.04 17.53
CA GLU A 659 -10.18 -16.14 16.60
C GLU A 659 -10.15 -15.61 15.15
N ARG A 660 -9.20 -16.11 14.36
CA ARG A 660 -8.91 -15.66 12.99
C ARG A 660 -8.91 -16.85 12.02
N PRO A 661 -9.32 -16.66 10.76
CA PRO A 661 -9.12 -17.69 9.75
C PRO A 661 -7.63 -17.89 9.51
N LEU A 662 -7.22 -19.12 9.25
CA LEU A 662 -5.88 -19.38 8.74
C LEU A 662 -5.81 -18.82 7.31
N ARG A 663 -4.89 -17.86 7.07
CA ARG A 663 -4.78 -17.18 5.77
C ARG A 663 -3.80 -17.87 4.83
N LEU A 664 -3.88 -17.53 3.53
CA LEU A 664 -3.08 -18.15 2.48
C LEU A 664 -1.58 -17.95 2.71
N GLU A 665 -1.18 -16.78 3.20
CA GLU A 665 0.22 -16.43 3.49
C GLU A 665 0.85 -17.24 4.64
N HIS A 666 0.06 -18.05 5.35
CA HIS A 666 0.57 -18.95 6.38
C HIS A 666 0.89 -20.35 5.86
N LEU A 667 0.50 -20.70 4.63
CA LEU A 667 0.62 -22.05 4.10
C LEU A 667 1.59 -22.07 2.91
N PHE A 668 2.60 -22.92 2.96
CA PHE A 668 3.56 -23.13 1.88
C PHE A 668 3.66 -24.59 1.50
N VAL A 669 3.92 -24.86 0.22
CA VAL A 669 4.07 -26.24 -0.25
C VAL A 669 5.18 -26.97 0.53
N PRO A 670 5.07 -28.29 0.80
CA PRO A 670 6.00 -29.01 1.68
C PRO A 670 7.48 -28.93 1.29
N TRP A 671 7.75 -28.71 0.01
CA TRP A 671 9.08 -28.64 -0.57
C TRP A 671 9.59 -27.21 -0.75
N ALA A 672 8.79 -26.19 -0.37
CA ALA A 672 9.19 -24.79 -0.46
C ALA A 672 10.55 -24.61 0.23
N PRO A 673 11.51 -23.90 -0.41
CA PRO A 673 12.73 -23.51 0.27
C PRO A 673 12.40 -22.77 1.57
N PRO A 674 13.27 -22.87 2.59
CA PRO A 674 13.12 -22.04 3.77
C PRO A 674 13.04 -20.56 3.35
N ILE A 675 12.33 -19.77 4.14
CA ILE A 675 12.42 -18.32 4.03
C ILE A 675 13.90 -18.00 4.18
N GLN A 676 14.54 -17.57 3.09
CA GLN A 676 15.77 -16.85 3.26
C GLN A 676 15.37 -15.51 3.87
N PRO A 677 16.03 -15.04 4.93
CA PRO A 677 15.81 -13.67 5.37
C PRO A 677 15.90 -12.79 4.12
N SER A 678 14.84 -12.03 3.85
CA SER A 678 14.94 -11.03 2.78
C SER A 678 16.20 -10.23 3.10
N PRO A 679 17.08 -9.96 2.13
CA PRO A 679 18.24 -9.10 2.38
C PRO A 679 17.86 -7.70 2.91
N GLU A 680 16.56 -7.39 3.06
CA GLU A 680 16.08 -6.02 3.28
C GLU A 680 14.96 -5.86 4.34
N ASP A 681 14.52 -6.90 5.07
CA ASP A 681 13.42 -6.78 6.08
C ASP A 681 13.88 -6.45 7.51
N ASP A 682 15.19 -6.30 7.73
CA ASP A 682 15.68 -5.67 8.94
C ASP A 682 15.63 -4.16 8.70
N GLY A 683 14.56 -3.49 9.15
CA GLY A 683 14.27 -2.04 9.01
C GLY A 683 15.40 -1.07 9.41
N VAL A 684 16.51 -1.11 8.67
CA VAL A 684 17.60 -0.16 8.69
C VAL A 684 17.41 0.74 7.49
N ALA A 685 17.39 2.04 7.77
CA ALA A 685 17.31 3.07 6.75
C ALA A 685 18.34 2.79 5.65
N ARG A 686 17.86 2.51 4.43
CA ARG A 686 18.73 2.52 3.25
C ARG A 686 19.35 3.92 3.12
N PRO A 687 20.60 4.03 2.63
CA PRO A 687 21.31 5.29 2.56
C PRO A 687 20.45 6.34 1.86
N ARG A 688 20.11 7.43 2.57
CA ARG A 688 19.59 8.61 1.89
C ARG A 688 20.71 9.18 1.04
N GLU A 689 20.47 9.37 -0.24
CA GLU A 689 21.37 10.17 -1.07
C GLU A 689 21.62 11.51 -0.37
N GLN A 690 22.87 11.98 -0.42
CA GLN A 690 23.25 13.23 0.22
C GLN A 690 22.39 14.36 -0.35
N ILE A 691 21.50 14.92 0.47
CA ILE A 691 20.63 16.01 0.06
C ILE A 691 21.52 17.22 -0.26
N ALA A 692 21.63 17.57 -1.54
CA ALA A 692 22.44 18.69 -1.97
C ALA A 692 21.88 20.00 -1.39
N GLY A 693 22.74 20.84 -0.81
CA GLY A 693 22.38 22.15 -0.28
C GLY A 693 22.79 22.37 1.19
N ASP A 694 22.64 23.60 1.67
CA ASP A 694 22.89 24.03 3.05
C ASP A 694 21.54 24.23 3.78
N PRO A 695 21.18 23.33 4.72
CA PRO A 695 19.94 23.43 5.50
C PRO A 695 19.80 24.73 6.30
N SER A 696 20.91 25.37 6.69
CA SER A 696 20.87 26.64 7.43
C SER A 696 20.38 27.77 6.54
N LYS A 697 20.90 27.85 5.31
CA LYS A 697 20.43 28.81 4.30
C LYS A 697 19.01 28.50 3.84
N GLY A 698 18.65 27.22 3.75
CA GLY A 698 17.29 26.80 3.46
C GLY A 698 16.29 27.27 4.51
N ARG A 699 16.67 27.19 5.79
CA ARG A 699 15.88 27.71 6.91
C ARG A 699 15.68 29.22 6.81
N GLU A 700 16.73 29.97 6.49
CA GLU A 700 16.66 31.42 6.28
C GLU A 700 15.70 31.77 5.15
N LEU A 701 15.71 31.01 4.05
CA LEU A 701 14.74 31.16 2.96
C LEU A 701 13.32 30.84 3.41
N PHE A 702 13.11 29.71 4.11
CA PHE A 702 11.79 29.26 4.55
C PHE A 702 11.09 30.26 5.47
N PHE A 703 11.81 30.79 6.47
CA PHE A 703 11.28 31.77 7.44
C PHE A 703 11.49 33.23 7.02
N GLY A 704 12.26 33.48 5.97
CA GLY A 704 12.54 34.81 5.44
C GLY A 704 11.51 35.27 4.41
N SER A 705 11.56 36.54 4.04
CA SER A 705 10.61 37.16 3.11
C SER A 705 10.86 36.80 1.63
N GLU A 706 12.01 36.19 1.30
CA GLU A 706 12.38 35.85 -0.08
C GLU A 706 11.54 34.69 -0.63
N ALA A 707 11.48 33.55 0.10
CA ALA A 707 10.59 32.45 -0.24
C ALA A 707 9.26 32.51 0.53
N ASN A 708 9.26 33.09 1.74
CA ASN A 708 8.08 33.34 2.56
C ASN A 708 7.19 32.10 2.83
N CYS A 709 7.79 30.90 2.80
CA CYS A 709 7.06 29.63 2.96
C CYS A 709 6.35 29.55 4.32
N ALA A 710 6.99 30.07 5.38
CA ALA A 710 6.46 30.07 6.73
C ALA A 710 5.19 30.92 6.94
N ALA A 711 4.81 31.77 5.96
CA ALA A 711 3.53 32.49 6.03
C ALA A 711 2.33 31.54 5.92
N CYS A 712 2.47 30.48 5.11
CA CYS A 712 1.39 29.50 4.89
C CYS A 712 1.63 28.18 5.61
N HIS A 713 2.87 27.69 5.62
CA HIS A 713 3.23 26.37 6.12
C HIS A 713 3.75 26.40 7.54
N GLN A 714 3.45 25.33 8.28
CA GLN A 714 4.07 25.03 9.56
C GLN A 714 5.28 24.10 9.34
N PHE A 715 6.33 24.30 10.12
CA PHE A 715 7.45 23.35 10.23
C PHE A 715 7.90 23.31 11.69
N ARG A 716 7.84 22.13 12.31
CA ARG A 716 8.17 21.86 13.72
C ARG A 716 7.54 22.88 14.70
N GLY A 717 6.25 23.11 14.51
CA GLY A 717 5.47 23.99 15.39
C GLY A 717 5.55 25.49 15.04
N LYS A 718 6.42 25.92 14.12
CA LYS A 718 6.60 27.34 13.73
C LYS A 718 6.06 27.61 12.32
N GLY A 719 5.46 28.79 12.11
CA GLY A 719 4.89 29.20 10.82
C GLY A 719 3.36 29.30 10.83
N GLY A 720 2.78 29.43 9.64
CA GLY A 720 1.33 29.55 9.41
C GLY A 720 0.60 28.21 9.44
N LYS A 721 -0.73 28.26 9.53
CA LYS A 721 -1.64 27.09 9.51
C LYS A 721 -2.57 27.09 8.30
N VAL A 722 -2.20 27.83 7.26
CA VAL A 722 -3.01 27.97 6.04
C VAL A 722 -2.87 26.71 5.18
N ALA A 723 -1.64 26.24 5.01
CA ALA A 723 -1.28 25.07 4.24
C ALA A 723 -0.73 23.94 5.14
N ALA A 724 -0.29 22.84 4.53
CA ALA A 724 0.14 21.63 5.23
C ALA A 724 1.29 21.86 6.22
N ASP A 725 1.28 21.11 7.33
CA ASP A 725 2.43 20.97 8.22
C ASP A 725 3.52 20.13 7.52
N LEU A 726 4.63 20.79 7.17
CA LEU A 726 5.73 20.19 6.43
C LEU A 726 6.73 19.46 7.34
N THR A 727 6.46 19.30 8.64
CA THR A 727 7.39 18.60 9.56
C THR A 727 7.75 17.18 9.10
N VAL A 728 6.83 16.53 8.38
CA VAL A 728 7.00 15.16 7.86
C VAL A 728 7.75 15.08 6.54
N THR A 729 8.10 16.21 5.90
CA THR A 729 8.90 16.18 4.65
C THR A 729 10.29 15.59 4.87
N VAL A 730 10.75 15.51 6.12
CA VAL A 730 11.95 14.77 6.50
C VAL A 730 11.90 13.29 6.08
N TYR A 731 10.72 12.71 5.84
CA TYR A 731 10.55 11.33 5.35
C TYR A 731 10.29 11.23 3.85
N ARG A 732 10.14 12.36 3.15
CA ARG A 732 9.88 12.39 1.71
C ARG A 732 11.17 12.42 0.90
N ASP A 733 11.03 11.99 -0.36
CA ASP A 733 12.08 12.10 -1.37
C ASP A 733 12.40 13.58 -1.69
N PRO A 734 13.67 14.01 -1.61
CA PRO A 734 14.07 15.39 -1.89
C PRO A 734 13.67 15.89 -3.28
N ASP A 735 13.72 15.04 -4.31
CA ASP A 735 13.32 15.42 -5.66
C ASP A 735 11.81 15.61 -5.77
N ALA A 736 11.01 14.80 -5.07
CA ALA A 736 9.56 15.01 -4.96
C ALA A 736 9.24 16.35 -4.28
N VAL A 737 9.90 16.65 -3.16
CA VAL A 737 9.71 17.94 -2.47
C VAL A 737 10.14 19.11 -3.36
N MET A 738 11.26 18.98 -4.08
CA MET A 738 11.71 19.98 -5.06
C MET A 738 10.65 20.23 -6.13
N ARG A 739 10.11 19.16 -6.72
CA ARG A 739 9.08 19.25 -7.75
C ARG A 739 7.83 19.94 -7.22
N ASP A 740 7.35 19.55 -6.04
CA ASP A 740 6.16 20.14 -5.43
C ASP A 740 6.34 21.65 -5.18
N ILE A 741 7.57 22.10 -4.87
CA ILE A 741 7.89 23.52 -4.73
C ILE A 741 7.87 24.26 -6.07
N VAL A 742 8.44 23.65 -7.12
CA VAL A 742 8.58 24.30 -8.44
C VAL A 742 7.29 24.25 -9.25
N HIS A 743 6.49 23.19 -9.10
CA HIS A 743 5.27 22.91 -9.86
C HIS A 743 4.09 22.58 -8.94
N PRO A 744 3.64 23.52 -8.08
CA PRO A 744 2.67 23.25 -7.04
C PRO A 744 1.24 22.92 -7.54
N SER A 745 0.96 23.08 -8.84
CA SER A 745 -0.34 22.77 -9.45
C SER A 745 -0.37 21.44 -10.20
N ASP A 746 0.76 20.71 -10.30
CA ASP A 746 0.82 19.41 -11.00
C ASP A 746 0.09 18.30 -10.23
N SER A 747 0.01 18.43 -8.90
CA SER A 747 -0.68 17.52 -7.99
C SER A 747 -1.26 18.34 -6.83
N ILE A 748 -2.58 18.30 -6.65
CA ILE A 748 -3.28 19.09 -5.63
C ILE A 748 -4.05 18.17 -4.71
N ASN A 749 -3.58 18.06 -3.46
CA ASN A 749 -4.29 17.33 -2.41
C ASN A 749 -5.70 17.95 -2.20
N PRO A 750 -6.78 17.14 -2.14
CA PRO A 750 -8.16 17.56 -1.89
C PRO A 750 -8.34 18.53 -0.71
N ASP A 751 -7.54 18.37 0.34
CA ASP A 751 -7.55 19.22 1.54
C ASP A 751 -7.11 20.67 1.24
N TYR A 752 -6.33 20.85 0.18
CA TYR A 752 -5.72 22.13 -0.20
C TYR A 752 -6.19 22.62 -1.57
N VAL A 753 -7.31 22.09 -2.09
CA VAL A 753 -7.98 22.66 -3.26
C VAL A 753 -8.44 24.08 -2.93
N SER A 754 -8.04 25.03 -3.77
CA SER A 754 -8.48 26.41 -3.67
C SER A 754 -9.77 26.63 -4.44
N TYR A 755 -10.59 27.54 -3.93
CA TYR A 755 -11.88 27.90 -4.52
C TYR A 755 -11.90 29.39 -4.81
N THR A 756 -12.49 29.75 -5.94
CA THR A 756 -12.83 31.12 -6.28
C THR A 756 -14.32 31.34 -6.06
N ILE A 757 -14.66 32.23 -5.14
CA ILE A 757 -16.03 32.69 -4.89
C ILE A 757 -16.25 33.99 -5.65
N LEU A 758 -17.26 34.00 -6.50
CA LEU A 758 -17.85 35.22 -7.06
C LEU A 758 -19.10 35.56 -6.26
N THR A 759 -19.14 36.75 -5.68
CA THR A 759 -20.33 37.25 -4.96
C THR A 759 -21.22 38.05 -5.89
N ASP A 760 -22.51 38.18 -5.58
CA ASP A 760 -23.46 39.02 -6.32
C ASP A 760 -23.05 40.50 -6.41
N SER A 761 -22.16 40.94 -5.50
CA SER A 761 -21.57 42.29 -5.53
C SER A 761 -20.43 42.46 -6.57
N GLY A 762 -20.10 41.41 -7.32
CA GLY A 762 -19.00 41.37 -8.28
C GLY A 762 -17.60 41.16 -7.67
N ARG A 763 -17.50 40.91 -6.35
CA ARG A 763 -16.22 40.55 -5.71
C ARG A 763 -15.83 39.12 -6.06
N ALA A 764 -14.60 38.94 -6.52
CA ALA A 764 -13.96 37.63 -6.66
C ALA A 764 -12.96 37.42 -5.52
N LEU A 765 -13.12 36.34 -4.76
CA LEU A 765 -12.25 35.96 -3.63
C LEU A 765 -11.71 34.55 -3.88
N THR A 766 -10.39 34.37 -3.80
CA THR A 766 -9.76 33.05 -3.99
C THR A 766 -9.04 32.63 -2.71
N GLY A 767 -9.30 31.41 -2.23
CA GLY A 767 -8.69 30.88 -1.01
C GLY A 767 -9.05 29.43 -0.72
N LEU A 768 -8.57 28.91 0.42
CA LEU A 768 -8.88 27.57 0.91
C LEU A 768 -10.09 27.61 1.86
N PHE A 769 -11.01 26.65 1.75
CA PHE A 769 -12.10 26.51 2.70
C PHE A 769 -11.61 26.00 4.06
N GLN A 770 -11.72 26.84 5.08
CA GLN A 770 -11.54 26.43 6.47
C GLN A 770 -12.83 25.82 7.04
N GLN A 771 -13.95 26.48 6.78
CA GLN A 771 -15.26 26.05 7.27
C GLN A 771 -16.31 26.37 6.20
N ALA A 772 -17.23 25.42 5.98
CA ALA A 772 -18.41 25.62 5.16
C ALA A 772 -19.58 24.99 5.91
N ASP A 773 -20.54 25.81 6.31
CA ASP A 773 -21.79 25.35 6.91
C ASP A 773 -22.97 25.74 6.02
N GLU A 774 -24.20 25.51 6.48
CA GLU A 774 -25.43 25.79 5.72
C GLU A 774 -25.66 27.29 5.47
N LYS A 775 -25.03 28.19 6.22
CA LYS A 775 -25.29 29.64 6.17
C LYS A 775 -24.12 30.44 5.62
N GLN A 776 -22.89 30.04 5.90
CA GLN A 776 -21.70 30.81 5.59
C GLN A 776 -20.54 29.94 5.15
N ILE A 777 -19.64 30.55 4.39
CA ILE A 777 -18.39 29.97 3.96
C ILE A 777 -17.25 30.85 4.46
N THR A 778 -16.25 30.21 5.08
CA THR A 778 -15.02 30.86 5.54
C THR A 778 -13.84 30.38 4.71
N LEU A 779 -13.23 31.30 3.95
CA LEU A 779 -12.02 31.05 3.18
C LEU A 779 -10.82 31.79 3.78
N VAL A 780 -9.64 31.20 3.63
CA VAL A 780 -8.36 31.85 3.92
C VAL A 780 -7.60 32.06 2.61
N ASP A 781 -7.22 33.30 2.34
CA ASP A 781 -6.49 33.65 1.12
C ASP A 781 -4.97 33.42 1.26
N SER A 782 -4.23 33.67 0.18
CA SER A 782 -2.76 33.53 0.14
C SER A 782 -2.01 34.52 1.05
N ALA A 783 -2.68 35.57 1.52
CA ALA A 783 -2.14 36.50 2.52
C ALA A 783 -2.50 36.09 3.97
N ALA A 784 -3.00 34.86 4.16
CA ALA A 784 -3.50 34.33 5.43
C ALA A 784 -4.66 35.14 6.02
N LYS A 785 -5.36 35.93 5.20
CA LYS A 785 -6.54 36.69 5.63
C LYS A 785 -7.79 35.83 5.49
N THR A 786 -8.57 35.81 6.55
CA THR A 786 -9.85 35.11 6.61
C THR A 786 -10.97 35.99 6.06
N HIS A 787 -11.80 35.43 5.19
CA HIS A 787 -13.02 36.06 4.69
C HIS A 787 -14.19 35.13 4.98
N THR A 788 -15.21 35.64 5.67
CA THR A 788 -16.47 34.96 5.91
C THR A 788 -17.52 35.60 5.04
N ILE A 789 -18.21 34.78 4.25
CA ILE A 789 -19.18 35.21 3.23
C ILE A 789 -20.48 34.45 3.48
N SER A 790 -21.60 35.18 3.48
CA SER A 790 -22.92 34.56 3.53
C SER A 790 -23.16 33.77 2.25
N ARG A 791 -23.68 32.55 2.34
CA ARG A 791 -24.03 31.76 1.15
C ARG A 791 -25.06 32.47 0.26
N ASP A 792 -25.90 33.32 0.84
CA ASP A 792 -26.92 34.10 0.12
C ASP A 792 -26.34 35.24 -0.74
N GLU A 793 -25.06 35.57 -0.56
CA GLU A 793 -24.36 36.60 -1.36
C GLU A 793 -23.50 35.98 -2.47
N ILE A 794 -23.53 34.65 -2.62
CA ILE A 794 -22.64 33.91 -3.52
C ILE A 794 -23.37 33.66 -4.84
N GLU A 795 -22.81 34.23 -5.90
CA GLU A 795 -23.23 34.00 -7.28
C GLU A 795 -22.69 32.65 -7.78
N ASP A 796 -21.39 32.40 -7.55
CA ASP A 796 -20.70 31.22 -8.07
C ASP A 796 -19.49 30.83 -7.20
N ILE A 797 -19.15 29.55 -7.21
CA ILE A 797 -18.00 28.95 -6.52
C ILE A 797 -17.38 27.95 -7.47
N ARG A 798 -16.10 28.16 -7.79
CA ARG A 798 -15.36 27.28 -8.69
C ARG A 798 -14.13 26.74 -8.00
N ALA A 799 -13.98 25.42 -8.02
CA ALA A 799 -12.73 24.79 -7.66
C ALA A 799 -11.66 25.14 -8.71
N SER A 800 -10.45 25.43 -8.23
CA SER A 800 -9.33 25.85 -9.06
C SER A 800 -8.46 24.66 -9.46
N SER A 801 -7.96 24.64 -10.70
CA SER A 801 -6.83 23.78 -11.10
C SER A 801 -5.47 24.35 -10.70
N VAL A 802 -5.45 25.56 -10.13
CA VAL A 802 -4.24 26.24 -9.68
C VAL A 802 -4.20 26.20 -8.15
N SER A 803 -3.07 25.74 -7.62
CA SER A 803 -2.78 25.71 -6.18
C SER A 803 -2.76 27.12 -5.58
N LEU A 804 -3.09 27.24 -4.28
CA LEU A 804 -2.90 28.50 -3.55
C LEU A 804 -1.41 28.83 -3.35
N MET A 805 -0.53 27.83 -3.42
CA MET A 805 0.91 28.03 -3.37
C MET A 805 1.37 28.84 -4.60
N PRO A 806 2.14 29.93 -4.43
CA PRO A 806 2.61 30.74 -5.55
C PRO A 806 3.46 29.95 -6.55
N ASN A 807 3.40 30.31 -7.83
CA ASN A 807 4.35 29.82 -8.84
C ASN A 807 5.60 30.71 -8.89
N GLY A 808 6.66 30.22 -9.54
CA GLY A 808 7.85 31.03 -9.83
C GLY A 808 9.01 30.83 -8.85
N PHE A 809 8.98 29.79 -8.01
CA PHE A 809 10.07 29.46 -7.10
C PHE A 809 11.35 28.99 -7.82
N ASP A 810 11.25 28.60 -9.09
CA ASP A 810 12.39 28.37 -10.00
C ASP A 810 13.33 29.60 -10.09
N LYS A 811 12.78 30.81 -9.92
CA LYS A 811 13.54 32.06 -9.92
C LYS A 811 14.49 32.23 -8.72
N LEU A 812 14.30 31.46 -7.63
CA LEU A 812 15.26 31.42 -6.52
C LEU A 812 16.63 30.87 -6.97
N GLY A 813 16.66 30.14 -8.10
CA GLY A 813 17.85 29.49 -8.63
C GLY A 813 18.13 28.15 -7.96
N LYS A 814 18.82 27.28 -8.70
CA LYS A 814 19.07 25.87 -8.32
C LYS A 814 19.68 25.73 -6.92
N ALA A 815 20.66 26.57 -6.57
CA ALA A 815 21.35 26.49 -5.29
C ALA A 815 20.45 26.84 -4.10
N SER A 816 19.62 27.88 -4.20
CA SER A 816 18.69 28.29 -3.16
C SER A 816 17.58 27.26 -2.96
N LEU A 817 17.05 26.73 -4.07
CA LEU A 817 16.08 25.64 -4.03
C LEU A 817 16.66 24.38 -3.36
N GLN A 818 17.89 24.01 -3.71
CA GLN A 818 18.61 22.90 -3.06
C GLN A 818 18.78 23.14 -1.56
N ASN A 819 19.15 24.35 -1.14
CA ASN A 819 19.21 24.70 0.28
C ASN A 819 17.85 24.54 0.98
N LEU A 820 16.76 25.01 0.35
CA LEU A 820 15.40 24.90 0.90
C LEU A 820 14.95 23.45 1.04
N VAL A 821 15.17 22.62 0.01
CA VAL A 821 14.88 21.18 0.06
C VAL A 821 15.76 20.49 1.08
N ALA A 822 17.05 20.84 1.17
CA ALA A 822 17.94 20.37 2.21
C ALA A 822 17.38 20.70 3.59
N PHE A 823 16.88 21.91 3.85
CA PHE A 823 16.23 22.25 5.11
C PHE A 823 14.99 21.39 5.41
N LEU A 824 14.07 21.26 4.44
CA LEU A 824 12.81 20.53 4.61
C LEU A 824 13.01 19.01 4.77
N CYS A 825 14.05 18.47 4.15
CA CYS A 825 14.33 17.04 4.12
C CYS A 825 15.44 16.62 5.10
N SER A 826 16.02 17.55 5.86
CA SER A 826 17.10 17.30 6.83
C SER A 826 16.77 17.73 8.28
N GLU A 827 17.76 17.60 9.16
CA GLU A 827 17.65 17.82 10.59
C GLU A 827 17.52 19.28 11.04
N ASP A 828 17.09 19.44 12.29
CA ASP A 828 16.95 20.74 12.93
C ASP A 828 18.30 21.41 13.21
N VAL A 829 18.64 22.38 12.37
CA VAL A 829 19.83 23.23 12.51
C VAL A 829 19.86 23.97 13.85
N GLU A 830 18.71 24.34 14.42
CA GLU A 830 18.64 25.03 15.72
C GLU A 830 18.82 24.07 16.88
N ALA A 831 18.33 22.83 16.78
CA ALA A 831 18.66 21.78 17.75
C ALA A 831 20.15 21.44 17.70
N LYS A 832 20.74 21.37 16.49
CA LYS A 832 22.18 21.15 16.29
C LYS A 832 23.02 22.27 16.93
N LYS A 833 22.67 23.54 16.70
CA LYS A 833 23.31 24.72 17.31
C LYS A 833 23.13 24.77 18.84
N SER A 834 21.95 24.40 19.32
CA SER A 834 21.61 24.43 20.76
C SER A 834 22.13 23.21 21.53
N GLY A 835 22.85 22.30 20.87
CA GLY A 835 23.38 21.09 21.49
C GLY A 835 22.30 20.15 22.01
N LEU A 836 21.13 20.12 21.37
CA LEU A 836 20.06 19.17 21.64
C LEU A 836 20.19 17.93 20.73
N PRO A 837 19.56 16.80 21.09
CA PRO A 837 19.48 15.65 20.19
C PRO A 837 18.81 16.05 18.86
N THR A 838 19.44 15.72 17.75
CA THR A 838 18.90 16.01 16.40
C THR A 838 18.15 14.83 15.81
N GLY A 839 18.28 13.64 16.39
CA GLY A 839 17.61 12.45 15.89
C GLY A 839 18.53 11.49 15.16
N VAL A 840 19.80 11.84 14.89
CA VAL A 840 20.71 10.97 14.13
C VAL A 840 22.16 10.99 14.64
N ILE A 841 22.95 10.04 14.14
CA ILE A 841 24.41 9.95 14.23
C ILE A 841 25.02 9.73 12.83
N GLN A 842 26.28 10.13 12.59
CA GLN A 842 26.90 9.99 11.26
C GLN A 842 27.66 8.67 11.15
N ARG A 843 27.44 7.92 10.06
CA ARG A 843 28.31 6.81 9.63
C ARG A 843 29.18 7.23 8.46
N GLN A 844 30.43 6.84 8.50
CA GLN A 844 31.40 6.98 7.41
C GLN A 844 31.97 5.60 7.13
N TYR A 845 32.23 5.30 5.86
CA TYR A 845 32.74 3.99 5.46
C TYR A 845 33.85 4.10 4.41
N TRP A 846 34.73 3.10 4.44
CA TRP A 846 35.84 2.90 3.51
C TRP A 846 35.67 1.53 2.90
N GLN A 847 35.52 1.48 1.57
CA GLN A 847 35.37 0.23 0.84
C GLN A 847 36.74 -0.35 0.49
N ASP A 848 36.76 -1.66 0.21
CA ASP A 848 37.93 -2.40 -0.24
C ASP A 848 39.11 -2.26 0.74
N VAL A 849 38.84 -2.46 2.03
CA VAL A 849 39.80 -2.38 3.13
C VAL A 849 40.39 -3.77 3.40
N PRO A 850 41.57 -4.11 2.83
CA PRO A 850 42.18 -5.42 3.02
C PRO A 850 42.73 -5.59 4.44
N GLY A 851 42.68 -6.82 4.96
CA GLY A 851 43.22 -7.19 6.26
C GLY A 851 42.12 -7.67 7.21
N SER A 852 42.44 -7.71 8.51
CA SER A 852 41.50 -8.06 9.58
C SER A 852 41.75 -7.17 10.79
N GLY A 853 40.68 -6.80 11.49
CA GLY A 853 40.70 -5.96 12.68
C GLY A 853 40.57 -4.48 12.37
N VAL A 854 40.14 -3.71 13.37
CA VAL A 854 39.98 -2.23 13.26
C VAL A 854 41.27 -1.52 12.80
N ASN A 855 42.44 -2.12 13.04
CA ASN A 855 43.72 -1.64 12.51
C ASN A 855 43.83 -1.66 10.99
N ALA A 856 43.11 -2.56 10.30
CA ALA A 856 43.03 -2.60 8.85
C ALA A 856 42.37 -1.32 8.30
N LEU A 857 41.36 -0.80 9.01
CA LEU A 857 40.73 0.49 8.71
C LEU A 857 41.63 1.67 9.11
N THR A 858 42.12 1.72 10.35
CA THR A 858 42.79 2.94 10.87
C THR A 858 44.17 3.20 10.26
N LYS A 859 44.78 2.21 9.61
CA LYS A 859 46.04 2.36 8.86
C LYS A 859 45.85 2.70 7.38
N GLN A 860 44.61 2.78 6.88
CA GLN A 860 44.35 3.23 5.52
C GLN A 860 44.84 4.67 5.34
N LYS A 861 45.49 4.94 4.19
CA LYS A 861 45.97 6.29 3.87
C LYS A 861 44.83 7.31 3.80
N SER A 862 43.63 6.85 3.45
CA SER A 862 42.40 7.64 3.36
C SER A 862 41.71 7.84 4.72
N TYR A 863 42.09 7.11 5.77
CA TYR A 863 41.52 7.28 7.10
C TYR A 863 42.29 8.35 7.89
N PRO A 864 41.63 9.26 8.63
CA PRO A 864 40.18 9.42 8.79
C PRO A 864 39.52 10.39 7.80
N ALA A 865 40.28 10.98 6.88
CA ALA A 865 39.90 12.22 6.19
C ALA A 865 39.14 12.05 4.86
N GLN A 866 39.18 10.86 4.26
CA GLN A 866 38.64 10.60 2.92
C GLN A 866 37.85 9.28 2.91
N PRO A 867 36.66 9.22 3.55
CA PRO A 867 35.79 8.06 3.43
C PRO A 867 35.32 7.86 1.99
N THR A 868 35.06 6.61 1.62
CA THR A 868 34.41 6.28 0.35
C THR A 868 32.98 6.83 0.30
N GLY A 869 32.30 6.91 1.45
CA GLY A 869 31.01 7.57 1.58
C GLY A 869 30.59 7.78 3.03
N SER A 870 29.46 8.45 3.21
CA SER A 870 28.90 8.78 4.52
C SER A 870 27.39 8.88 4.49
N GLU A 871 26.75 8.60 5.63
CA GLU A 871 25.29 8.63 5.79
C GLU A 871 24.90 9.02 7.23
N LEU A 872 23.60 9.25 7.44
CA LEU A 872 23.01 9.56 8.75
C LEU A 872 22.13 8.39 9.23
N LEU A 873 22.31 8.00 10.48
CA LEU A 873 21.63 6.88 11.12
C LEU A 873 20.71 7.39 12.23
N THR A 874 19.45 6.97 12.25
CA THR A 874 18.45 7.37 13.26
C THR A 874 18.55 6.58 14.57
N ARG A 875 19.58 5.76 14.70
CA ARG A 875 19.92 4.91 15.84
C ARG A 875 21.43 4.70 15.80
N PHE A 876 22.06 4.37 16.91
CA PHE A 876 23.48 4.05 16.94
C PHE A 876 23.70 2.62 16.44
N GLU A 877 23.40 2.40 15.16
CA GLU A 877 23.48 1.11 14.50
C GLU A 877 23.69 1.31 13.00
N GLY A 878 24.72 0.67 12.46
CA GLY A 878 24.98 0.60 11.03
C GLY A 878 24.08 -0.43 10.32
N PRO A 879 24.07 -0.43 8.98
CA PRO A 879 23.37 -1.44 8.21
C PRO A 879 23.92 -2.84 8.52
N VAL A 880 23.06 -3.82 8.30
CA VAL A 880 23.37 -5.25 8.43
C VAL A 880 23.49 -5.83 7.04
N ASN A 881 24.44 -6.74 6.86
CA ASN A 881 24.78 -7.43 5.60
C ASN A 881 24.94 -6.48 4.40
N TRP A 882 25.55 -5.32 4.63
CA TRP A 882 25.72 -4.27 3.65
C TRP A 882 26.80 -4.53 2.60
N LYS A 883 28.00 -5.00 3.00
CA LYS A 883 29.13 -5.25 2.09
C LYS A 883 30.23 -6.10 2.74
N ASP A 884 31.03 -6.80 1.94
CA ASP A 884 32.27 -7.42 2.42
C ASP A 884 33.49 -6.48 2.32
N HIS A 885 34.53 -6.75 3.11
CA HIS A 885 35.84 -6.07 3.05
C HIS A 885 35.76 -4.53 3.18
N TYR A 886 35.06 -4.03 4.19
CA TYR A 886 34.97 -2.58 4.44
C TYR A 886 35.36 -2.23 5.88
N GLY A 887 35.62 -0.95 6.12
CA GLY A 887 35.67 -0.42 7.47
C GLY A 887 34.66 0.70 7.66
N SER A 888 34.08 0.81 8.84
CA SER A 888 33.15 1.89 9.18
C SER A 888 33.50 2.61 10.47
N ARG A 889 33.08 3.87 10.51
CA ARG A 889 33.12 4.74 11.67
C ARG A 889 31.75 5.35 11.86
N ILE A 890 31.09 5.04 12.98
CA ILE A 890 29.86 5.72 13.42
C ILE A 890 30.24 6.70 14.51
N ARG A 891 29.96 8.00 14.33
CA ARG A 891 30.36 9.07 15.27
C ARG A 891 29.31 10.15 15.44
N GLY A 892 29.23 10.69 16.64
CA GLY A 892 28.33 11.77 17.01
C GLY A 892 28.42 12.10 18.49
N ASN A 893 27.36 12.71 19.02
CA ASN A 893 27.20 12.99 20.43
C ASN A 893 26.02 12.21 20.99
N ILE A 894 26.17 11.69 22.19
CA ILE A 894 25.06 11.15 23.00
C ILE A 894 24.58 12.18 24.02
N HIS A 895 23.28 12.14 24.30
CA HIS A 895 22.57 13.05 25.20
C HIS A 895 21.90 12.25 26.32
N PRO A 896 22.56 12.09 27.49
CA PRO A 896 22.05 11.32 28.60
C PRO A 896 20.74 11.93 29.13
N PRO A 897 19.65 11.15 29.26
CA PRO A 897 18.40 11.64 29.85
C PRO A 897 18.45 11.84 31.36
N GLN A 898 19.38 11.15 32.03
CA GLN A 898 19.45 11.07 33.49
C GLN A 898 20.90 11.23 33.94
N THR A 899 21.09 11.89 35.08
CA THR A 899 22.39 11.91 35.74
C THR A 899 22.57 10.62 36.51
N GLY A 900 23.61 9.85 36.18
CA GLY A 900 23.82 8.55 36.80
C GLY A 900 24.84 7.70 36.07
N ASP A 901 24.92 6.43 36.45
CA ASP A 901 25.89 5.50 35.89
C ASP A 901 25.25 4.73 34.72
N TYR A 902 25.92 4.74 33.58
CA TYR A 902 25.51 4.08 32.35
C TYR A 902 26.43 2.89 32.05
N VAL A 903 25.85 1.81 31.52
CA VAL A 903 26.62 0.66 31.01
C VAL A 903 26.41 0.58 29.51
N PHE A 904 27.45 0.83 28.72
CA PHE A 904 27.39 0.72 27.26
C PHE A 904 27.50 -0.72 26.82
N ARG A 905 26.90 -1.02 25.67
CA ARG A 905 26.90 -2.33 25.03
C ARG A 905 27.27 -2.21 23.55
N LEU A 906 28.05 -3.16 23.03
CA LEU A 906 28.47 -3.21 21.63
C LEU A 906 28.12 -4.58 21.04
N SER A 907 27.42 -4.58 19.90
CA SER A 907 27.21 -5.73 19.03
C SER A 907 27.91 -5.40 17.72
N ALA A 908 28.77 -6.28 17.22
CA ALA A 908 29.38 -6.09 15.92
C ALA A 908 29.79 -7.42 15.29
N ASP A 909 29.88 -7.43 13.98
CA ASP A 909 30.53 -8.49 13.23
C ASP A 909 32.04 -8.25 13.19
N ASP A 910 32.81 -9.33 13.07
CA ASP A 910 34.27 -9.37 13.08
C ASP A 910 34.95 -8.58 14.19
N HIS A 911 35.32 -7.32 13.96
CA HIS A 911 36.08 -6.52 14.91
C HIS A 911 35.51 -5.13 15.06
N ALA A 912 35.25 -4.72 16.30
CA ALA A 912 34.78 -3.37 16.58
C ALA A 912 35.33 -2.80 17.89
N GLU A 913 35.39 -1.47 17.96
CA GLU A 913 35.78 -0.73 19.14
C GLU A 913 34.75 0.37 19.42
N LEU A 914 34.40 0.57 20.68
CA LEU A 914 33.60 1.71 21.12
C LEU A 914 34.47 2.67 21.92
N TRP A 915 34.40 3.94 21.56
CA TRP A 915 35.14 5.03 22.16
C TRP A 915 34.16 6.08 22.67
N LEU A 916 34.38 6.55 23.91
CA LEU A 916 33.56 7.58 24.53
C LEU A 916 34.46 8.67 25.12
N SER A 917 34.07 9.92 24.89
CA SER A 917 34.73 11.11 25.44
C SER A 917 34.11 11.53 26.77
N THR A 918 34.90 12.22 27.59
CA THR A 918 34.42 12.89 28.81
C THR A 918 33.75 14.24 28.53
N SER A 919 33.78 14.69 27.27
CA SER A 919 33.21 15.95 26.77
C SER A 919 32.57 15.73 25.39
N ASP A 920 32.13 16.79 24.73
CA ASP A 920 31.70 16.75 23.32
C ASP A 920 32.86 16.84 22.32
N GLN A 921 34.10 16.86 22.82
CA GLN A 921 35.31 16.94 22.02
C GLN A 921 35.84 15.53 21.69
N PRO A 922 36.12 15.23 20.40
CA PRO A 922 36.70 13.96 20.00
C PRO A 922 38.10 13.70 20.58
N SER A 923 38.83 14.75 20.98
CA SER A 923 40.20 14.66 21.52
C SER A 923 40.30 13.89 22.83
N ASP A 924 39.23 13.85 23.63
CA ASP A 924 39.27 13.29 24.98
C ASP A 924 38.76 11.84 25.04
N LYS A 925 38.46 11.24 23.88
CA LYS A 925 37.87 9.91 23.79
C LYS A 925 38.79 8.81 24.31
N LYS A 926 38.20 7.86 25.02
CA LYS A 926 38.86 6.64 25.50
C LYS A 926 38.08 5.43 25.02
N ARG A 927 38.79 4.35 24.70
CA ARG A 927 38.15 3.08 24.34
C ARG A 927 37.49 2.49 25.58
N ILE A 928 36.21 2.19 25.46
CA ILE A 928 35.38 1.64 26.54
C ILE A 928 34.97 0.20 26.27
N ILE A 929 34.95 -0.24 25.01
CA ILE A 929 34.69 -1.62 24.58
C ILE A 929 35.60 -1.97 23.39
N GLN A 930 36.07 -3.21 23.32
CA GLN A 930 36.77 -3.79 22.17
C GLN A 930 36.25 -5.21 21.96
N LEU A 931 35.90 -5.52 20.71
CA LEU A 931 35.53 -6.84 20.23
C LEU A 931 36.51 -7.23 19.12
N ASP A 932 37.17 -8.36 19.30
CA ASP A 932 38.04 -8.97 18.29
C ASP A 932 37.40 -10.24 17.69
N ARG A 933 36.07 -10.31 17.73
CA ARG A 933 35.25 -11.44 17.25
C ARG A 933 33.80 -11.01 17.00
N TRP A 934 33.13 -11.75 16.12
CA TRP A 934 31.77 -11.48 15.70
C TRP A 934 30.66 -11.84 16.71
N THR A 935 29.56 -11.11 16.61
CA THR A 935 28.29 -11.34 17.29
C THR A 935 27.15 -11.22 16.27
N PRO A 936 26.05 -11.98 16.39
CA PRO A 936 24.86 -11.70 15.59
C PRO A 936 24.37 -10.26 15.84
N SER A 937 23.72 -9.66 14.85
CA SER A 937 23.11 -8.34 15.00
C SER A 937 22.25 -8.24 16.27
N ARG A 938 22.42 -7.15 17.00
CA ARG A 938 21.73 -6.85 18.28
C ARG A 938 21.80 -7.96 19.34
N ASN A 939 22.83 -8.81 19.31
CA ASN A 939 23.09 -9.74 20.40
C ASN A 939 24.06 -9.09 21.39
N TRP A 940 23.58 -8.73 22.58
CA TRP A 940 24.33 -7.89 23.53
C TRP A 940 24.99 -8.66 24.68
N ASP A 941 24.82 -9.99 24.72
CA ASP A 941 25.15 -10.84 25.87
C ASP A 941 25.88 -12.14 25.46
N LYS A 942 26.38 -12.22 24.21
CA LYS A 942 27.18 -13.35 23.73
C LYS A 942 28.54 -13.42 24.46
N TYR A 943 29.15 -12.26 24.72
CA TYR A 943 30.46 -12.17 25.39
C TYR A 943 30.50 -11.08 26.48
N PRO A 944 31.24 -11.30 27.59
CA PRO A 944 31.40 -10.29 28.65
C PRO A 944 32.01 -8.98 28.18
N GLU A 945 32.95 -9.02 27.23
CA GLU A 945 33.60 -7.84 26.67
C GLU A 945 32.66 -6.91 25.90
N GLN A 946 31.44 -7.33 25.56
CA GLN A 946 30.42 -6.48 24.95
C GLN A 946 29.89 -5.39 25.87
N LYS A 947 30.31 -5.33 27.13
CA LYS A 947 29.81 -4.39 28.14
C LYS A 947 30.93 -3.50 28.68
N SER A 948 30.67 -2.19 28.76
CA SER A 948 31.59 -1.29 29.46
C SER A 948 31.51 -1.49 30.97
N LYS A 949 32.51 -0.96 31.69
CA LYS A 949 32.31 -0.64 33.12
C LYS A 949 31.23 0.45 33.25
N PRO A 950 30.56 0.61 34.40
CA PRO A 950 29.68 1.75 34.63
C PRO A 950 30.43 3.08 34.43
N ILE A 951 29.84 3.98 33.63
CA ILE A 951 30.38 5.30 33.31
C ILE A 951 29.36 6.34 33.73
N ARG A 952 29.77 7.24 34.63
CA ARG A 952 28.87 8.29 35.12
C ARG A 952 28.73 9.42 34.13
N LEU A 953 27.50 9.70 33.73
CA LEU A 953 27.14 10.80 32.82
C LEU A 953 26.11 11.72 33.49
N GLU A 954 26.05 12.97 33.04
CA GLU A 954 25.12 13.99 33.56
C GLU A 954 24.01 14.29 32.55
N ALA A 955 22.77 14.38 33.03
CA ALA A 955 21.64 14.78 32.20
C ALA A 955 21.84 16.19 31.64
N GLY A 956 21.49 16.38 30.37
CA GLY A 956 21.59 17.69 29.69
C GLY A 956 23.01 18.09 29.26
N LYS A 957 24.04 17.28 29.57
CA LYS A 957 25.34 17.35 28.89
C LYS A 957 25.30 16.47 27.64
N ARG A 958 26.21 16.71 26.70
CA ARG A 958 26.42 15.85 25.52
C ARG A 958 27.85 15.33 25.51
N TYR A 959 28.05 14.11 25.03
CA TYR A 959 29.35 13.43 25.04
C TYR A 959 29.67 12.85 23.67
N TYR A 960 30.86 13.10 23.15
CA TYR A 960 31.32 12.53 21.89
C TYR A 960 31.46 11.01 22.04
N ILE A 961 30.96 10.28 21.06
CA ILE A 961 31.01 8.83 21.01
C ILE A 961 31.30 8.37 19.59
N GLU A 962 32.10 7.32 19.46
CA GLU A 962 32.54 6.77 18.18
C GLU A 962 32.66 5.26 18.26
N ALA A 963 32.07 4.56 17.31
CA ALA A 963 32.31 3.15 17.07
C ALA A 963 33.13 2.98 15.78
N LEU A 964 34.18 2.16 15.86
CA LEU A 964 34.97 1.73 14.71
C LEU A 964 34.68 0.25 14.45
N HIS A 965 34.54 -0.14 13.20
CA HIS A 965 34.27 -1.52 12.78
C HIS A 965 35.06 -1.84 11.53
N HIS A 966 35.60 -3.05 11.47
CA HIS A 966 36.19 -3.62 10.27
C HIS A 966 35.51 -4.95 9.99
N GLU A 967 35.02 -5.07 8.75
CA GLU A 967 34.35 -6.24 8.23
C GLU A 967 35.26 -6.96 7.23
N ALA A 968 35.43 -8.26 7.39
CA ALA A 968 36.12 -9.09 6.42
C ALA A 968 35.14 -9.71 5.43
N SER A 969 34.21 -10.58 5.82
CA SER A 969 33.37 -11.31 4.87
C SER A 969 32.19 -12.02 5.54
N VAL A 970 31.04 -12.04 4.84
CA VAL A 970 29.80 -12.76 5.20
C VAL A 970 29.19 -12.27 6.51
N ASP A 971 27.96 -11.80 6.41
CA ASP A 971 27.27 -11.03 7.46
C ASP A 971 28.03 -9.73 7.83
N ASP A 972 27.31 -8.69 8.24
CA ASP A 972 27.95 -7.55 8.89
C ASP A 972 26.97 -6.88 9.86
N CYS A 973 27.46 -6.39 10.99
CA CYS A 973 26.65 -5.57 11.88
C CYS A 973 27.51 -4.66 12.76
N LEU A 974 26.94 -3.56 13.20
CA LEU A 974 27.52 -2.71 14.24
C LEU A 974 26.39 -1.97 14.95
N ALA A 975 26.18 -2.23 16.23
CA ALA A 975 25.17 -1.58 17.05
C ALA A 975 25.73 -1.23 18.42
N VAL A 976 25.38 -0.05 18.94
CA VAL A 976 25.73 0.42 20.27
C VAL A 976 24.47 0.69 21.05
N GLY A 977 24.39 0.13 22.26
CA GLY A 977 23.32 0.37 23.22
C GLY A 977 23.84 0.87 24.55
N TRP A 978 22.93 1.20 25.45
CA TRP A 978 23.26 1.52 26.84
C TRP A 978 22.17 1.07 27.82
N GLN A 979 22.57 0.91 29.08
CA GLN A 979 21.67 0.82 30.22
C GLN A 979 21.72 2.16 30.98
N LEU A 980 20.54 2.72 31.26
CA LEU A 980 20.34 3.94 32.02
C LEU A 980 20.53 3.70 33.53
N PRO A 981 20.68 4.77 34.33
CA PRO A 981 20.83 4.68 35.79
C PRO A 981 19.65 4.01 36.51
N ASP A 982 18.45 4.10 35.94
CA ASP A 982 17.22 3.47 36.45
C ASP A 982 17.08 1.99 36.03
N GLY A 983 18.05 1.44 35.30
CA GLY A 983 18.05 0.07 34.81
C GLY A 983 17.37 -0.12 33.46
N LYS A 984 16.71 0.90 32.90
CA LYS A 984 16.12 0.82 31.55
C LYS A 984 17.21 0.66 30.51
N GLN A 985 16.97 -0.18 29.51
CA GLN A 985 17.91 -0.39 28.41
C GLN A 985 17.40 0.28 27.13
N GLU A 986 18.30 0.91 26.38
CA GLU A 986 18.04 1.38 25.01
C GLU A 986 19.10 0.73 24.09
N LEU A 987 18.68 -0.30 23.34
CA LEU A 987 19.53 -1.25 22.62
C LEU A 987 19.01 -1.45 21.18
N PRO A 988 19.42 -0.64 20.18
CA PRO A 988 20.48 0.38 20.21
C PRO A 988 20.07 1.72 20.84
N ILE A 989 21.05 2.61 21.06
CA ILE A 989 20.80 4.00 21.49
C ILE A 989 19.96 4.69 20.39
N PRO A 990 18.76 5.21 20.71
CA PRO A 990 17.85 5.75 19.70
C PRO A 990 18.23 7.17 19.31
N GLY A 991 17.84 7.58 18.11
CA GLY A 991 18.12 8.90 17.54
C GLY A 991 17.77 10.08 18.43
N LYS A 992 16.73 9.98 19.25
CA LYS A 992 16.37 10.99 20.26
C LYS A 992 17.43 11.24 21.34
N ARG A 993 18.51 10.46 21.35
CA ARG A 993 19.69 10.59 22.21
C ARG A 993 20.93 10.99 21.43
N LEU A 994 20.82 11.18 20.12
CA LEU A 994 21.94 11.32 19.22
C LEU A 994 21.90 12.66 18.51
N SER A 995 23.09 13.19 18.25
CA SER A 995 23.27 14.25 17.28
C SER A 995 24.58 14.06 16.52
N THR A 996 24.68 14.65 15.32
CA THR A 996 25.94 14.72 14.58
C THR A 996 26.98 15.61 15.30
N VAL A 997 28.24 15.49 14.89
CA VAL A 997 29.33 16.37 15.36
C VAL A 997 29.28 17.67 14.55
N ASP A 998 29.68 18.78 15.16
CA ASP A 998 29.85 20.04 14.45
C ASP A 998 31.19 20.06 13.70
N GLU A 999 31.17 20.14 12.37
CA GLU A 999 32.36 20.08 11.53
C GLU A 999 33.23 21.34 11.64
N SER A 1000 32.68 22.46 12.15
CA SER A 1000 33.46 23.68 12.40
C SER A 1000 34.39 23.60 13.63
N GLN A 1001 34.36 22.48 14.38
CA GLN A 1001 35.22 22.23 15.54
C GLN A 1001 36.35 21.23 15.27
N GLN A 1002 36.57 20.83 14.02
CA GLN A 1002 37.63 19.88 13.63
C GLN A 1002 38.95 20.55 13.22
#